data_AF-A0A959UES4-F1
#
_entry.id   AF-A0A959UES4-F1
#
_cell.length_a   1.000
_cell.length_b   1.000
_cell.length_c   1.000
_cell.angle_alpha   90.00
_cell.angle_beta   90.00
_cell.angle_gamma   90.00
#
_symmetry.space_group_name_H-M   'P 1'
#
loop_
_entity.id
_entity.type
_entity.pdbx_description
1 polymer ?
#
loop_
_entity_poly.entity_id
_entity_poly.type
_entity_poly.pdbx_seq_one_letter_code
_entity_poly.pdbx_strand_id
1 'polypeptide(L)'
;MENTSDQHIKNYEQLRTETIERLKELSTINRTTNILKEEKPSGETLQKISYVLPSGWQYPEFTTARIIYGPEEFRANNFRVTEWSQRADFETFDNVGGAIEIFYLKSFPEADEGPFLHEERDLINNLANIISGYLNNVKGKAVMKRYGKTEISQEEEPEPEKCSITSMQLLQRFLNKNNYNRDLYHDLMPFKVKEILIISNLYDAYYIEKEGRFSEHMMGEYAKLNLTSLPRITGVSSQDEAIEQLRSKHFDLVIIMVGVEKKYPLIISEKIKKSFPYIPVYLLLNNNSEVGYFEEHQKPFSFDRIFVWNGESRIFFAMIKHLEDRINLDNDTRIALVRYILVVEDSPMYYSRYLPILYKIVLEQTKRIIDDVSTDDLYKVLKLRARPKILLATNYEEAIKIYSKYDEFIFCLITDVKFSRNGAIDEQAGFELVKQIRADKKDLPVIIQSSNTEFQEQAYNLKTSFIYKNSENLNQEIKSFIMHYLGFGNFIYRDDKGRKLVEVRSLKEFEKHLRTIPPESVLYHARKDHFSLWLMARGEIQAAKILHPKKTYEFKDAESLREYLIQIIRKFRNEQNQGKVIPYEETAILDDTNIVTLSEGAMGGKGRGLAFLNALIYNLDFTHNIPDINLKTPRTAIIGTDEFEFFIDNNDLHYIYSESKEYEEIKQRFLNGKLTPTLVKRLKEMLRLIDKPLAIRSSGLFEDSLMQPFAGVFETYLLPNNHPDINVRLKQTTDAIKLVYASIFSDMARGYIRAVNYRIEEEKMAVIIQEVVGNKYEDMFYPHISGVAQSYNYYPFAHMKPEEGYAVAAFGLGKYVVEGERAFRFSPKYPTTEILSPKDQVRNSQTEFYAVDLSKKDINLLEGDMAGLVKPDIYEAEKHSTLKHCASVYDPNNNTITSGIDKNGPRVINFGNILKYNYIPLADTINFVLDIVKESLGTSVEIEFAVDLNKDKNYRATFYILQIKPMIGKMEDYNVDMKSIEKEDIILYAERGMGNGLIADIQDVIYIKKADFDKSKTVEMANEIEEINKVFAKSNKQYILIGPGRWGTRDRWIGIPVNWPQISNARVIVETSLEGYPLDASSGSHFFHNVTSANVGYFSIQPEKSGSYINYDILDNQELVNETQYFKHVKFQQPVQVKMDGKKRISVVTVK
;
A
#
# COMPACT_ATOMS: atom_id res chain seq x y z
N MET A 1 32.66 54.14 17.38
CA MET A 1 31.77 53.36 16.50
C MET A 1 32.49 52.72 15.31
N GLU A 2 33.80 52.93 15.11
CA GLU A 2 34.54 52.28 14.00
C GLU A 2 34.99 50.84 14.29
N ASN A 3 35.22 50.43 15.55
CA ASN A 3 35.73 49.08 15.85
C ASN A 3 34.74 47.91 15.69
N THR A 4 33.42 48.14 15.65
CA THR A 4 32.42 47.07 15.50
C THR A 4 32.12 46.71 14.04
N SER A 5 32.35 47.63 13.10
CA SER A 5 32.15 47.40 11.66
C SER A 5 33.21 46.44 11.10
N ASP A 6 34.47 46.66 11.43
CA ASP A 6 35.59 45.84 10.93
C ASP A 6 35.55 44.39 11.43
N GLN A 7 34.97 44.16 12.61
CA GLN A 7 34.85 42.83 13.19
C GLN A 7 33.72 42.00 12.56
N HIS A 8 32.64 42.65 12.13
CA HIS A 8 31.58 42.02 11.35
C HIS A 8 32.01 41.72 9.91
N ILE A 9 32.80 42.61 9.29
CA ILE A 9 33.36 42.38 7.96
C ILE A 9 34.35 41.20 7.99
N LYS A 10 35.24 41.14 8.99
CA LYS A 10 36.15 40.00 9.18
C LYS A 10 35.41 38.67 9.41
N ASN A 11 34.38 38.64 10.25
CA ASN A 11 33.58 37.43 10.46
C ASN A 11 32.84 36.98 9.19
N TYR A 12 32.32 37.93 8.41
CA TYR A 12 31.64 37.62 7.14
C TYR A 12 32.62 37.07 6.09
N GLU A 13 33.82 37.64 5.97
CA GLU A 13 34.85 37.13 5.06
C GLU A 13 35.37 35.76 5.49
N GLN A 14 35.49 35.51 6.80
CA GLN A 14 35.87 34.21 7.33
C GLN A 14 34.80 33.14 7.03
N LEU A 15 33.53 33.42 7.32
CA LEU A 15 32.39 32.54 6.99
C LEU A 15 32.26 32.27 5.49
N ARG A 16 32.51 33.29 4.65
CA ARG A 16 32.47 33.16 3.20
C ARG A 16 33.61 32.27 2.70
N THR A 17 34.79 32.37 3.29
CA THR A 17 35.95 31.53 2.95
C THR A 17 35.70 30.07 3.34
N GLU A 18 35.23 29.83 4.57
CA GLU A 18 34.83 28.49 5.04
C GLU A 18 33.75 27.85 4.15
N THR A 19 32.75 28.63 3.74
CA THR A 19 31.68 28.13 2.85
C THR A 19 32.21 27.75 1.47
N ILE A 20 33.16 28.53 0.92
CA ILE A 20 33.77 28.25 -0.39
C ILE A 20 34.62 26.98 -0.34
N GLU A 21 35.44 26.79 0.69
CA GLU A 21 36.25 25.59 0.85
C GLU A 21 35.35 24.35 1.06
N ARG A 22 34.27 24.47 1.84
CA ARG A 22 33.32 23.36 2.02
C ARG A 22 32.59 22.96 0.73
N LEU A 23 32.29 23.92 -0.15
CA LEU A 23 31.71 23.64 -1.47
C LEU A 23 32.69 22.92 -2.40
N LYS A 24 33.99 23.23 -2.32
CA LYS A 24 35.04 22.54 -3.10
C LYS A 24 35.22 21.09 -2.65
N GLU A 25 35.25 20.84 -1.34
CA GLU A 25 35.29 19.48 -0.78
C GLU A 25 34.11 18.65 -1.29
N LEU A 26 32.88 19.16 -1.13
CA LEU A 26 31.66 18.45 -1.53
C LEU A 26 31.62 18.19 -3.04
N SER A 27 32.05 19.16 -3.85
CA SER A 27 32.14 18.99 -5.30
C SER A 27 33.13 17.88 -5.69
N THR A 28 34.27 17.82 -5.01
CA THR A 28 35.32 16.80 -5.26
C THR A 28 34.86 15.40 -4.84
N ILE A 29 34.18 15.27 -3.71
CA ILE A 29 33.58 14.01 -3.25
C ILE A 29 32.48 13.54 -4.21
N ASN A 30 31.59 14.43 -4.64
CA ASN A 30 30.52 14.10 -5.57
C ASN A 30 31.04 13.66 -6.93
N ARG A 31 32.05 14.36 -7.47
CA ARG A 31 32.69 13.98 -8.74
C ARG A 31 33.39 12.62 -8.63
N THR A 32 34.15 12.38 -7.56
CA THR A 32 34.79 11.08 -7.31
C THR A 32 33.73 9.97 -7.21
N THR A 33 32.65 10.19 -6.47
CA THR A 33 31.56 9.21 -6.32
C THR A 33 30.84 8.93 -7.63
N ASN A 34 30.66 9.93 -8.49
CA ASN A 34 30.09 9.74 -9.83
C ASN A 34 31.01 8.92 -10.73
N ILE A 35 32.32 9.16 -10.71
CA ILE A 35 33.30 8.36 -11.46
C ILE A 35 33.27 6.90 -11.01
N LEU A 36 33.17 6.64 -9.71
CA LEU A 36 33.08 5.28 -9.15
C LEU A 36 31.79 4.54 -9.55
N LYS A 37 30.72 5.26 -9.93
CA LYS A 37 29.45 4.66 -10.38
C LYS A 37 29.45 4.26 -11.87
N GLU A 38 30.46 4.63 -12.65
CA GLU A 38 30.52 4.34 -14.10
C GLU A 38 30.83 2.86 -14.44
N GLU A 39 31.04 1.98 -13.43
CA GLU A 39 31.36 0.54 -13.58
C GLU A 39 32.54 0.21 -14.53
N LYS A 40 33.47 1.14 -14.70
CA LYS A 40 34.70 0.96 -15.49
C LYS A 40 35.73 0.09 -14.76
N PRO A 41 36.72 -0.48 -15.49
CA PRO A 41 37.84 -1.19 -14.85
C PRO A 41 38.52 -0.32 -13.78
N SER A 42 38.96 -0.95 -12.68
CA SER A 42 39.50 -0.24 -11.51
C SER A 42 40.65 0.71 -11.87
N GLY A 43 41.56 0.31 -12.77
CA GLY A 43 42.66 1.16 -13.21
C GLY A 43 42.22 2.42 -13.97
N GLU A 44 41.24 2.31 -14.87
CA GLU A 44 40.70 3.47 -15.60
C GLU A 44 39.97 4.43 -14.64
N THR A 45 39.26 3.85 -13.67
CA THR A 45 38.54 4.59 -12.64
C THR A 45 39.49 5.38 -11.75
N LEU A 46 40.56 4.75 -11.23
CA LEU A 46 41.58 5.42 -10.41
C LEU A 46 42.33 6.51 -11.20
N GLN A 47 42.64 6.26 -12.49
CA GLN A 47 43.25 7.27 -13.35
C GLN A 47 42.36 8.51 -13.50
N LYS A 48 41.05 8.33 -13.75
CA LYS A 48 40.09 9.45 -13.83
C LYS A 48 40.01 10.24 -12.52
N ILE A 49 40.01 9.55 -11.39
CA ILE A 49 39.98 10.21 -10.07
C ILE A 49 41.24 11.06 -9.88
N SER A 50 42.42 10.57 -10.28
CA SER A 50 43.67 11.33 -10.17
C SER A 50 43.62 12.69 -10.88
N TYR A 51 42.87 12.82 -11.98
CA TYR A 51 42.69 14.10 -12.68
C TYR A 51 41.77 15.09 -11.95
N VAL A 52 40.86 14.60 -11.12
CA VAL A 52 39.87 15.42 -10.41
C VAL A 52 40.41 15.89 -9.06
N LEU A 53 41.25 15.09 -8.40
CA LEU A 53 41.78 15.38 -7.06
C LEU A 53 42.36 16.80 -6.92
N PRO A 54 43.21 17.33 -7.83
CA PRO A 54 43.76 18.68 -7.70
C PRO A 54 42.71 19.78 -7.52
N SER A 55 41.49 19.62 -8.07
CA SER A 55 40.43 20.62 -7.97
C SER A 55 39.83 20.79 -6.57
N GLY A 56 40.11 19.87 -5.64
CA GLY A 56 39.63 19.91 -4.27
C GLY A 56 40.53 20.65 -3.28
N TRP A 57 41.72 21.08 -3.69
CA TRP A 57 42.70 21.77 -2.82
C TRP A 57 42.61 23.30 -2.98
N GLN A 58 43.16 24.04 -2.03
CA GLN A 58 43.12 25.50 -1.92
C GLN A 58 43.78 26.17 -3.13
N TYR A 59 44.84 25.56 -3.68
CA TYR A 59 45.55 26.06 -4.87
C TYR A 59 45.51 25.08 -6.07
N PRO A 60 44.34 24.81 -6.68
CA PRO A 60 44.18 23.75 -7.69
C PRO A 60 45.14 23.83 -8.86
N GLU A 61 45.46 25.05 -9.31
CA GLU A 61 46.34 25.30 -10.46
C GLU A 61 47.79 24.88 -10.20
N PHE A 62 48.17 24.74 -8.93
CA PHE A 62 49.51 24.32 -8.50
C PHE A 62 49.49 22.99 -7.74
N THR A 63 48.36 22.27 -7.76
CA THR A 63 48.22 20.96 -7.14
C THR A 63 48.38 19.84 -8.16
N THR A 64 49.07 18.78 -7.79
CA THR A 64 49.08 17.53 -8.55
C THR A 64 48.87 16.33 -7.62
N ALA A 65 48.36 15.23 -8.17
CA ALA A 65 47.94 14.07 -7.39
C ALA A 65 48.49 12.77 -7.97
N ARG A 66 48.73 11.80 -7.08
CA ARG A 66 49.05 10.42 -7.42
C ARG A 66 48.23 9.47 -6.55
N ILE A 67 47.67 8.43 -7.16
CA ILE A 67 47.06 7.30 -6.46
C ILE A 67 47.92 6.08 -6.72
N ILE A 68 48.29 5.36 -5.66
CA ILE A 68 49.05 4.12 -5.71
C ILE A 68 48.12 2.99 -5.28
N TYR A 69 48.10 1.89 -6.02
CA TYR A 69 47.36 0.69 -5.63
C TYR A 69 48.10 -0.56 -6.09
N GLY A 70 48.62 -1.34 -5.13
CA GLY A 70 49.53 -2.44 -5.44
C GLY A 70 50.77 -1.93 -6.20
N PRO A 71 51.17 -2.56 -7.33
CA PRO A 71 52.31 -2.11 -8.14
C PRO A 71 51.99 -0.97 -9.11
N GLU A 72 50.72 -0.54 -9.23
CA GLU A 72 50.28 0.44 -10.23
C GLU A 72 50.22 1.86 -9.63
N GLU A 73 50.65 2.84 -10.43
CA GLU A 73 50.55 4.27 -10.09
C GLU A 73 49.70 5.03 -11.12
N PHE A 74 48.76 5.83 -10.62
CA PHE A 74 47.84 6.65 -11.39
C PHE A 74 48.12 8.12 -11.10
N ARG A 75 48.51 8.90 -12.12
CA ARG A 75 49.07 10.24 -11.94
C ARG A 75 48.21 11.29 -12.64
N ALA A 76 48.00 12.42 -11.96
CA ALA A 76 47.37 13.60 -12.54
C ALA A 76 48.25 14.25 -13.63
N ASN A 77 47.67 15.16 -14.41
CA ASN A 77 48.43 15.94 -15.40
C ASN A 77 49.52 16.77 -14.69
N ASN A 78 50.69 16.92 -15.34
CA ASN A 78 51.85 17.67 -14.83
C ASN A 78 52.42 17.18 -13.47
N PHE A 79 52.34 15.87 -13.21
CA PHE A 79 52.83 15.27 -11.96
C PHE A 79 54.32 15.49 -11.71
N ARG A 80 54.63 16.03 -10.52
CA ARG A 80 55.98 16.19 -10.00
C ARG A 80 55.95 16.05 -8.48
N VAL A 81 56.86 15.25 -7.94
CA VAL A 81 57.07 15.13 -6.49
C VAL A 81 57.83 16.36 -6.00
N THR A 82 57.29 16.99 -4.97
CA THR A 82 57.89 18.13 -4.27
C THR A 82 57.94 17.81 -2.77
N GLU A 83 58.65 18.64 -2.01
CA GLU A 83 58.71 18.52 -0.54
C GLU A 83 57.38 18.90 0.15
N TRP A 84 56.48 19.59 -0.55
CA TRP A 84 55.15 19.97 -0.06
C TRP A 84 54.12 18.91 -0.45
N SER A 85 53.96 17.89 0.40
CA SER A 85 53.08 16.75 0.11
C SER A 85 52.18 16.34 1.27
N GLN A 86 50.95 15.92 0.95
CA GLN A 86 50.05 15.18 1.84
C GLN A 86 49.81 13.77 1.33
N ARG A 87 49.67 12.82 2.26
CA ARG A 87 49.45 11.40 1.94
C ARG A 87 48.41 10.77 2.87
N ALA A 88 47.52 9.97 2.30
CA ALA A 88 46.59 9.10 3.03
C ALA A 88 46.66 7.67 2.50
N ASP A 89 46.92 6.71 3.37
CA ASP A 89 46.97 5.29 3.04
C ASP A 89 45.60 4.62 3.17
N PHE A 90 45.34 3.58 2.37
CA PHE A 90 44.17 2.71 2.49
C PHE A 90 44.52 1.26 2.16
N GLU A 91 43.72 0.31 2.64
CA GLU A 91 43.93 -1.13 2.43
C GLU A 91 42.63 -1.79 1.98
N THR A 92 42.72 -2.79 1.08
CA THR A 92 41.59 -3.64 0.67
C THR A 92 41.53 -4.93 1.49
N PHE A 93 40.38 -5.62 1.52
CA PHE A 93 40.16 -6.82 2.35
C PHE A 93 41.10 -8.00 2.04
N ASP A 94 41.77 -7.99 0.89
CA ASP A 94 42.79 -8.96 0.48
C ASP A 94 44.23 -8.50 0.79
N ASN A 95 44.38 -7.54 1.71
CA ASN A 95 45.64 -6.95 2.17
C ASN A 95 46.50 -6.34 1.05
N VAL A 96 45.87 -5.76 0.02
CA VAL A 96 46.56 -4.95 -0.98
C VAL A 96 46.52 -3.48 -0.53
N GLY A 97 47.70 -2.93 -0.22
CA GLY A 97 47.84 -1.53 0.17
C GLY A 97 47.72 -0.57 -1.02
N GLY A 98 47.18 0.62 -0.73
CA GLY A 98 47.13 1.75 -1.64
C GLY A 98 47.31 3.07 -0.89
N ALA A 99 47.57 4.15 -1.63
CA ALA A 99 47.76 5.48 -1.07
C ALA A 99 47.27 6.55 -2.03
N ILE A 100 46.75 7.65 -1.50
CA ILE A 100 46.53 8.90 -2.23
C ILE A 100 47.59 9.89 -1.76
N GLU A 101 48.29 10.50 -2.71
CA GLU A 101 49.31 11.53 -2.45
C GLU A 101 48.99 12.79 -3.25
N ILE A 102 49.12 13.94 -2.60
CA ILE A 102 48.89 15.26 -3.18
C ILE A 102 50.13 16.10 -2.97
N PHE A 103 50.54 16.85 -4.00
CA PHE A 103 51.73 17.68 -4.01
C PHE A 103 51.41 19.09 -4.49
N TYR A 104 51.95 20.10 -3.82
CA TYR A 104 51.99 21.47 -4.35
C TYR A 104 53.27 21.71 -5.14
N LEU A 105 53.17 22.33 -6.32
CA LEU A 105 54.28 22.49 -7.27
C LEU A 105 55.23 23.66 -6.93
N LYS A 106 54.89 24.48 -5.94
CA LYS A 106 55.69 25.60 -5.43
C LYS A 106 55.39 25.83 -3.95
N SER A 107 56.23 26.62 -3.29
CA SER A 107 56.05 27.01 -1.90
C SER A 107 54.83 27.92 -1.73
N PHE A 108 54.04 27.65 -0.68
CA PHE A 108 52.90 28.45 -0.23
C PHE A 108 53.03 28.71 1.29
N PRO A 109 52.30 29.71 1.85
CA PRO A 109 52.30 29.96 3.29
C PRO A 109 51.93 28.72 4.10
N GLU A 110 52.54 28.55 5.28
CA GLU A 110 52.19 27.47 6.20
C GLU A 110 50.77 27.65 6.75
N ALA A 111 50.07 26.52 6.87
CA ALA A 111 48.73 26.34 7.39
C ALA A 111 48.75 25.22 8.46
N ASP A 112 47.88 24.20 8.38
CA ASP A 112 47.76 23.15 9.41
C ASP A 112 48.82 22.05 9.24
N GLU A 113 49.06 21.59 8.02
CA GLU A 113 50.07 20.58 7.71
C GLU A 113 50.98 21.05 6.57
N GLY A 114 52.05 21.77 6.91
CA GLY A 114 52.82 22.50 5.90
C GLY A 114 51.89 23.51 5.21
N PRO A 115 51.86 23.62 3.87
CA PRO A 115 50.96 24.55 3.17
C PRO A 115 49.48 24.09 3.06
N PHE A 116 49.10 22.98 3.69
CA PHE A 116 47.77 22.39 3.54
C PHE A 116 46.83 22.72 4.71
N LEU A 117 45.55 22.88 4.42
CA LEU A 117 44.49 23.14 5.41
C LEU A 117 44.07 21.86 6.16
N HIS A 118 43.44 22.05 7.32
CA HIS A 118 42.86 20.98 8.12
C HIS A 118 41.75 20.23 7.35
N GLU A 119 40.91 20.98 6.64
CA GLU A 119 39.82 20.46 5.80
C GLU A 119 40.37 19.59 4.66
N GLU A 120 41.51 19.96 4.07
CA GLU A 120 42.15 19.17 3.00
C GLU A 120 42.64 17.80 3.51
N ARG A 121 43.08 17.73 4.76
CA ARG A 121 43.45 16.49 5.44
C ARG A 121 42.22 15.60 5.66
N ASP A 122 41.09 16.17 6.05
CA ASP A 122 39.83 15.42 6.17
C ASP A 122 39.31 14.95 4.80
N LEU A 123 39.46 15.78 3.77
CA LEU A 123 39.09 15.45 2.40
C LEU A 123 39.87 14.24 1.86
N ILE A 124 41.21 14.23 1.98
CA ILE A 124 42.03 13.12 1.46
C ILE A 124 41.75 11.79 2.19
N ASN A 125 41.47 11.85 3.50
CA ASN A 125 41.09 10.67 4.30
C ASN A 125 39.72 10.13 3.88
N ASN A 126 38.73 11.01 3.66
CA ASN A 126 37.41 10.60 3.18
C ASN A 126 37.49 9.97 1.78
N LEU A 127 38.29 10.54 0.88
CA LEU A 127 38.50 9.99 -0.46
C LEU A 127 39.21 8.63 -0.42
N ALA A 128 40.19 8.44 0.46
CA ALA A 128 40.84 7.13 0.67
C ALA A 128 39.84 6.05 1.12
N ASN A 129 38.93 6.38 2.03
CA ASN A 129 37.87 5.46 2.49
C ASN A 129 36.87 5.12 1.37
N ILE A 130 36.44 6.11 0.58
CA ILE A 130 35.52 5.92 -0.54
C ILE A 130 36.14 5.02 -1.62
N ILE A 131 37.42 5.25 -1.96
CA ILE A 131 38.16 4.43 -2.94
C ILE A 131 38.35 3.00 -2.43
N SER A 132 38.74 2.80 -1.17
CA SER A 132 38.85 1.46 -0.58
C SER A 132 37.52 0.70 -0.61
N GLY A 133 36.42 1.34 -0.21
CA GLY A 133 35.08 0.75 -0.24
C GLY A 133 34.67 0.28 -1.64
N TYR A 134 34.96 1.07 -2.67
CA TYR A 134 34.72 0.69 -4.06
C TYR A 134 35.58 -0.50 -4.51
N LEU A 135 36.89 -0.46 -4.25
CA LEU A 135 37.81 -1.54 -4.63
C LEU A 135 37.45 -2.87 -3.96
N ASN A 136 37.00 -2.82 -2.71
CA ASN A 136 36.47 -3.97 -1.97
C ASN A 136 35.19 -4.52 -2.62
N ASN A 137 34.27 -3.67 -3.07
CA ASN A 137 33.06 -4.12 -3.75
C ASN A 137 33.37 -4.79 -5.11
N VAL A 138 34.26 -4.19 -5.91
CA VAL A 138 34.69 -4.74 -7.20
C VAL A 138 35.35 -6.12 -7.03
N LYS A 139 36.25 -6.27 -6.04
CA LYS A 139 36.89 -7.55 -5.75
C LYS A 139 35.90 -8.58 -5.15
N GLY A 140 34.97 -8.16 -4.28
CA GLY A 140 33.93 -9.03 -3.73
C GLY A 140 33.04 -9.65 -4.83
N LYS A 141 32.66 -8.86 -5.83
CA LYS A 141 31.92 -9.36 -7.01
C LYS A 141 32.74 -10.39 -7.81
N ALA A 142 34.05 -10.22 -7.95
CA ALA A 142 34.91 -11.16 -8.66
C ALA A 142 35.09 -12.51 -7.91
N VAL A 143 35.12 -12.48 -6.57
CA VAL A 143 35.21 -13.69 -5.72
C VAL A 143 33.90 -14.48 -5.77
N MET A 144 32.73 -13.83 -5.70
CA MET A 144 31.43 -14.50 -5.86
C MET A 144 31.30 -15.20 -7.23
N LYS A 145 31.86 -14.62 -8.30
CA LYS A 145 31.84 -15.21 -9.65
C LYS A 145 32.67 -16.50 -9.80
N ARG A 146 33.67 -16.72 -8.94
CA ARG A 146 34.54 -17.93 -8.97
C ARG A 146 33.98 -19.11 -8.18
N TYR A 147 33.13 -18.88 -7.18
CA TYR A 147 32.51 -19.94 -6.36
C TYR A 147 31.15 -20.43 -6.89
N GLY A 148 30.64 -19.84 -7.98
CA GLY A 148 29.35 -20.18 -8.61
C GLY A 148 29.40 -21.25 -9.72
N LYS A 149 30.47 -22.04 -9.86
CA LYS A 149 30.52 -23.18 -10.79
C LYS A 149 30.66 -24.51 -10.03
N THR A 150 29.56 -25.00 -9.50
CA THR A 150 29.36 -26.45 -9.30
C THR A 150 27.88 -26.75 -9.54
N GLU A 151 27.66 -27.72 -10.41
CA GLU A 151 26.41 -28.04 -11.11
C GLU A 151 25.24 -28.34 -10.14
N ILE A 152 24.14 -27.58 -10.27
CA ILE A 152 22.75 -28.07 -10.17
C ILE A 152 21.93 -27.16 -11.09
N SER A 153 21.29 -27.77 -12.07
CA SER A 153 20.33 -27.19 -12.99
C SER A 153 19.11 -26.63 -12.26
N GLN A 154 18.98 -25.30 -12.22
CA GLN A 154 17.73 -24.61 -11.92
C GLN A 154 17.60 -23.38 -12.81
N GLU A 155 16.40 -23.24 -13.33
CA GLU A 155 15.91 -22.15 -14.15
C GLU A 155 16.28 -20.79 -13.55
N GLU A 156 16.67 -19.87 -14.43
CA GLU A 156 16.93 -18.48 -14.13
C GLU A 156 15.68 -17.85 -13.48
N GLU A 157 15.70 -17.63 -12.16
CA GLU A 157 15.02 -16.46 -11.62
C GLU A 157 15.83 -15.25 -12.09
N PRO A 158 15.23 -14.30 -12.83
CA PRO A 158 15.98 -13.15 -13.31
C PRO A 158 16.48 -12.34 -12.11
N GLU A 159 17.75 -11.94 -12.16
CA GLU A 159 18.26 -10.84 -11.33
C GLU A 159 17.25 -9.69 -11.42
N PRO A 160 16.96 -8.97 -10.31
CA PRO A 160 16.15 -7.78 -10.42
C PRO A 160 16.94 -6.78 -11.27
N GLU A 161 16.56 -6.71 -12.55
CA GLU A 161 16.86 -5.56 -13.38
C GLU A 161 16.62 -4.30 -12.55
N LYS A 162 17.43 -3.26 -12.77
CA LYS A 162 17.02 -1.90 -12.43
C LYS A 162 15.74 -1.60 -13.22
N CYS A 163 14.63 -2.09 -12.70
CA CYS A 163 13.31 -1.84 -13.21
C CYS A 163 13.08 -0.38 -12.86
N SER A 164 13.30 0.50 -13.84
CA SER A 164 12.48 1.70 -13.96
C SER A 164 11.07 1.24 -13.68
N ILE A 165 10.44 1.73 -12.60
CA ILE A 165 9.13 1.24 -12.16
C ILE A 165 8.19 1.30 -13.36
N THR A 166 8.02 0.17 -14.04
CA THR A 166 6.93 -0.01 -14.96
C THR A 166 5.75 -0.23 -14.04
N SER A 167 4.93 0.80 -14.03
CA SER A 167 3.55 0.87 -13.58
C SER A 167 2.86 -0.53 -13.49
N MET A 168 3.12 -1.45 -14.44
CA MET A 168 2.64 -2.84 -14.47
C MET A 168 2.89 -3.75 -13.25
N GLN A 169 3.78 -3.42 -12.30
CA GLN A 169 4.03 -4.27 -11.10
C GLN A 169 3.41 -3.76 -9.79
N LEU A 170 2.68 -2.64 -9.80
CA LEU A 170 2.15 -2.03 -8.58
C LEU A 170 1.16 -2.94 -7.84
N LEU A 171 0.27 -3.61 -8.57
CA LEU A 171 -0.67 -4.58 -8.00
C LEU A 171 0.06 -5.76 -7.34
N GLN A 172 1.08 -6.30 -8.01
CA GLN A 172 1.86 -7.42 -7.50
C GLN A 172 2.61 -7.03 -6.23
N ARG A 173 3.21 -5.83 -6.17
CA ARG A 173 3.86 -5.33 -4.95
C ARG A 173 2.86 -5.08 -3.82
N PHE A 174 1.69 -4.52 -4.12
CA PHE A 174 0.62 -4.31 -3.14
C PHE A 174 0.15 -5.64 -2.54
N LEU A 175 -0.09 -6.66 -3.38
CA LEU A 175 -0.47 -8.00 -2.94
C LEU A 175 0.65 -8.67 -2.15
N ASN A 176 1.89 -8.63 -2.63
CA ASN A 176 3.03 -9.26 -1.95
C ASN A 176 3.27 -8.64 -0.57
N LYS A 177 3.17 -7.31 -0.42
CA LYS A 177 3.37 -6.64 0.88
C LYS A 177 2.24 -6.96 1.87
N ASN A 178 0.99 -6.94 1.42
CA ASN A 178 -0.16 -7.20 2.29
C ASN A 178 -0.38 -8.68 2.61
N ASN A 179 -0.02 -9.58 1.70
CA ASN A 179 -0.20 -11.02 1.85
C ASN A 179 1.08 -11.76 2.25
N TYR A 180 2.24 -11.10 2.38
CA TYR A 180 3.53 -11.78 2.62
C TYR A 180 3.47 -12.87 3.69
N ASN A 181 2.97 -12.55 4.89
CA ASN A 181 2.86 -13.53 5.96
C ASN A 181 1.90 -14.67 5.58
N ARG A 182 0.78 -14.36 4.90
CA ARG A 182 -0.19 -15.34 4.43
C ARG A 182 0.40 -16.28 3.39
N ASP A 183 1.12 -15.74 2.43
CA ASP A 183 1.77 -16.50 1.37
C ASP A 183 2.88 -17.38 1.97
N LEU A 184 3.64 -16.84 2.92
CA LEU A 184 4.65 -17.60 3.66
C LEU A 184 4.04 -18.78 4.45
N TYR A 185 2.85 -18.61 5.05
CA TYR A 185 2.13 -19.76 5.66
C TYR A 185 1.59 -20.74 4.61
N HIS A 186 1.19 -20.27 3.43
CA HIS A 186 0.77 -21.14 2.34
C HIS A 186 1.91 -22.07 1.89
N ASP A 187 3.13 -21.55 1.88
CA ASP A 187 4.34 -22.27 1.48
C ASP A 187 4.86 -23.25 2.55
N LEU A 188 4.28 -23.24 3.76
CA LEU A 188 4.57 -24.22 4.81
C LEU A 188 3.77 -25.51 4.61
N MET A 189 4.42 -26.63 4.96
CA MET A 189 3.89 -27.99 4.77
C MET A 189 3.36 -28.26 3.35
N PRO A 190 4.18 -28.07 2.30
CA PRO A 190 3.77 -28.34 0.92
C PRO A 190 3.41 -29.82 0.69
N PHE A 191 4.15 -30.74 1.31
CA PHE A 191 3.83 -32.16 1.27
C PHE A 191 2.74 -32.49 2.30
N LYS A 192 1.66 -33.12 1.83
CA LYS A 192 0.59 -33.66 2.68
C LYS A 192 0.25 -35.05 2.20
N VAL A 193 0.02 -35.96 3.14
CA VAL A 193 -0.43 -37.31 2.81
C VAL A 193 -1.90 -37.20 2.38
N LYS A 194 -2.18 -37.56 1.12
CA LYS A 194 -3.52 -37.54 0.53
C LYS A 194 -4.04 -38.95 0.26
N GLU A 195 -3.17 -39.89 -0.05
CA GLU A 195 -3.55 -41.25 -0.46
C GLU A 195 -2.77 -42.28 0.35
N ILE A 196 -3.49 -43.11 1.11
CA ILE A 196 -2.93 -44.16 1.95
C ILE A 196 -3.43 -45.51 1.45
N LEU A 197 -2.50 -46.43 1.20
CA LEU A 197 -2.80 -47.84 0.92
C LEU A 197 -2.66 -48.65 2.21
N ILE A 198 -3.75 -49.25 2.66
CA ILE A 198 -3.74 -50.17 3.80
C ILE A 198 -3.82 -51.60 3.26
N ILE A 199 -2.83 -52.42 3.62
CA ILE A 199 -2.81 -53.84 3.33
C ILE A 199 -3.15 -54.58 4.61
N SER A 200 -4.32 -55.21 4.65
CA SER A 200 -4.83 -55.90 5.83
C SER A 200 -5.74 -57.03 5.43
N ASN A 201 -5.81 -58.09 6.22
CA ASN A 201 -6.87 -59.07 6.06
C ASN A 201 -8.25 -58.44 6.41
N LEU A 202 -9.33 -59.06 5.93
CA LEU A 202 -10.69 -58.56 6.16
C LEU A 202 -11.07 -58.47 7.64
N TYR A 203 -10.51 -59.35 8.48
CA TYR A 203 -10.81 -59.39 9.91
C TYR A 203 -10.20 -58.17 10.64
N ASP A 204 -8.93 -57.88 10.40
CA ASP A 204 -8.20 -56.74 10.96
C ASP A 204 -8.78 -55.42 10.46
N ALA A 205 -9.14 -55.35 9.18
CA ALA A 205 -9.83 -54.19 8.60
C ALA A 205 -11.18 -53.94 9.28
N TYR A 206 -11.99 -54.99 9.47
CA TYR A 206 -13.26 -54.91 10.18
C TYR A 206 -13.06 -54.49 11.65
N TYR A 207 -12.06 -55.06 12.31
CA TYR A 207 -11.76 -54.81 13.71
C TYR A 207 -11.38 -53.34 13.97
N ILE A 208 -10.54 -52.74 13.11
CA ILE A 208 -10.22 -51.31 13.14
C ILE A 208 -11.46 -50.43 12.97
N GLU A 209 -12.34 -50.77 12.01
CA GLU A 209 -13.48 -49.92 11.69
C GLU A 209 -14.57 -50.00 12.77
N LYS A 210 -14.80 -51.18 13.35
CA LYS A 210 -15.86 -51.41 14.36
C LYS A 210 -15.48 -51.01 15.79
N GLU A 211 -14.29 -51.34 16.26
CA GLU A 211 -13.87 -50.99 17.63
C GLU A 211 -13.20 -49.61 17.69
N GLY A 212 -12.43 -49.24 16.66
CA GLY A 212 -11.66 -48.00 16.63
C GLY A 212 -12.34 -46.81 15.97
N ARG A 213 -13.52 -46.99 15.34
CA ARG A 213 -14.21 -46.04 14.45
C ARG A 213 -13.23 -45.17 13.66
N PHE A 214 -12.32 -45.84 12.99
CA PHE A 214 -11.11 -45.26 12.45
C PHE A 214 -11.38 -44.06 11.54
N SER A 215 -12.30 -44.21 10.59
CA SER A 215 -12.75 -43.13 9.71
C SER A 215 -13.34 -41.94 10.48
N GLU A 216 -14.22 -42.17 11.47
CA GLU A 216 -14.83 -41.11 12.29
C GLU A 216 -13.82 -40.39 13.19
N HIS A 217 -12.88 -41.11 13.80
CA HIS A 217 -11.86 -40.51 14.66
C HIS A 217 -10.83 -39.73 13.86
N MET A 218 -10.43 -40.22 12.67
CA MET A 218 -9.60 -39.45 11.75
C MET A 218 -10.31 -38.17 11.32
N MET A 219 -11.59 -38.25 10.93
CA MET A 219 -12.40 -37.08 10.59
C MET A 219 -12.55 -36.13 11.79
N GLY A 220 -12.82 -36.65 12.98
CA GLY A 220 -13.02 -35.88 14.20
C GLY A 220 -11.77 -35.13 14.64
N GLU A 221 -10.58 -35.75 14.57
CA GLU A 221 -9.32 -35.07 14.89
C GLU A 221 -8.98 -33.99 13.85
N TYR A 222 -9.13 -34.28 12.55
CA TYR A 222 -8.92 -33.27 11.50
C TYR A 222 -9.94 -32.12 11.58
N ALA A 223 -11.21 -32.41 11.89
CA ALA A 223 -12.25 -31.40 12.07
C ALA A 223 -12.03 -30.54 13.33
N LYS A 224 -11.74 -31.14 14.49
CA LYS A 224 -11.40 -30.40 15.72
C LYS A 224 -10.20 -29.47 15.54
N LEU A 225 -9.27 -29.87 14.67
CA LEU A 225 -8.02 -29.17 14.41
C LEU A 225 -8.06 -28.29 13.14
N ASN A 226 -9.24 -28.12 12.52
CA ASN A 226 -9.44 -27.33 11.30
C ASN A 226 -8.45 -27.66 10.15
N LEU A 227 -8.06 -28.93 10.01
CA LEU A 227 -7.17 -29.39 8.95
C LEU A 227 -7.97 -29.65 7.67
N THR A 228 -7.58 -29.00 6.57
CA THR A 228 -8.39 -28.95 5.33
C THR A 228 -8.25 -30.17 4.41
N SER A 229 -7.25 -31.03 4.62
CA SER A 229 -6.97 -32.17 3.73
C SER A 229 -7.02 -33.49 4.49
N LEU A 230 -8.15 -34.18 4.41
CA LEU A 230 -8.32 -35.54 4.91
C LEU A 230 -7.70 -36.53 3.92
N PRO A 231 -6.81 -37.43 4.35
CA PRO A 231 -6.28 -38.48 3.49
C PRO A 231 -7.39 -39.47 3.13
N ARG A 232 -7.41 -39.88 1.86
CA ARG A 232 -8.23 -40.99 1.38
C ARG A 232 -7.49 -42.30 1.63
N ILE A 233 -8.25 -43.32 2.01
CA ILE A 233 -7.73 -44.61 2.41
C ILE A 233 -8.28 -45.66 1.46
N THR A 234 -7.39 -46.50 0.95
CA THR A 234 -7.73 -47.64 0.09
C THR A 234 -7.26 -48.91 0.77
N GLY A 235 -8.18 -49.82 1.07
CA GLY A 235 -7.87 -51.12 1.66
C GLY A 235 -7.73 -52.20 0.60
N VAL A 236 -6.70 -53.03 0.71
CA VAL A 236 -6.49 -54.22 -0.12
C VAL A 236 -6.19 -55.43 0.74
N SER A 237 -6.61 -56.60 0.25
CA SER A 237 -6.53 -57.86 1.01
C SER A 237 -5.41 -58.78 0.52
N SER A 238 -4.94 -58.58 -0.71
CA SER A 238 -3.94 -59.43 -1.35
C SER A 238 -2.77 -58.63 -1.94
N GLN A 239 -1.69 -59.35 -2.24
CA GLN A 239 -0.45 -58.79 -2.76
C GLN A 239 -0.60 -58.32 -4.21
N ASP A 240 -1.37 -59.06 -5.01
CA ASP A 240 -1.58 -58.73 -6.41
C ASP A 240 -2.47 -57.49 -6.53
N GLU A 241 -3.53 -57.40 -5.72
CA GLU A 241 -4.35 -56.18 -5.60
C GLU A 241 -3.50 -54.98 -5.16
N ALA A 242 -2.62 -55.14 -4.16
CA ALA A 242 -1.75 -54.07 -3.70
C ALA A 242 -0.86 -53.53 -4.82
N ILE A 243 -0.25 -54.41 -5.62
CA ILE A 243 0.62 -54.03 -6.73
C ILE A 243 -0.20 -53.42 -7.88
N GLU A 244 -1.38 -53.93 -8.16
CA GLU A 244 -2.28 -53.37 -9.17
C GLU A 244 -2.69 -51.94 -8.80
N GLN A 245 -3.06 -51.69 -7.54
CA GLN A 245 -3.37 -50.36 -7.03
C GLN A 245 -2.16 -49.42 -7.10
N LEU A 246 -0.98 -49.88 -6.65
CA LEU A 246 0.26 -49.09 -6.73
C LEU A 246 0.69 -48.75 -8.17
N ARG A 247 0.27 -49.55 -9.16
CA ARG A 247 0.48 -49.27 -10.59
C ARG A 247 -0.58 -48.36 -11.20
N SER A 248 -1.82 -48.43 -10.72
CA SER A 248 -2.93 -47.65 -11.25
C SER A 248 -2.94 -46.21 -10.71
N LYS A 249 -2.48 -46.01 -9.47
CA LYS A 249 -2.54 -44.73 -8.77
C LYS A 249 -1.31 -44.52 -7.88
N HIS A 250 -0.97 -43.24 -7.67
CA HIS A 250 0.04 -42.84 -6.70
C HIS A 250 -0.48 -42.92 -5.25
N PHE A 251 0.33 -43.47 -4.36
CA PHE A 251 0.10 -43.51 -2.91
C PHE A 251 1.26 -42.84 -2.18
N ASP A 252 0.94 -42.04 -1.18
CA ASP A 252 1.91 -41.28 -0.38
C ASP A 252 2.48 -42.12 0.78
N LEU A 253 1.71 -43.10 1.24
CA LEU A 253 2.06 -43.97 2.37
C LEU A 253 1.41 -45.35 2.22
N VAL A 254 2.17 -46.41 2.50
CA VAL A 254 1.65 -47.78 2.62
C VAL A 254 1.72 -48.21 4.07
N ILE A 255 0.59 -48.69 4.61
CA ILE A 255 0.51 -49.28 5.95
C ILE A 255 0.17 -50.76 5.80
N ILE A 256 1.05 -51.64 6.27
CA ILE A 256 0.81 -53.09 6.26
C ILE A 256 0.47 -53.50 7.68
N MET A 257 -0.75 -54.01 7.86
CA MET A 257 -1.17 -54.59 9.12
C MET A 257 -0.63 -56.00 9.27
N VAL A 258 -0.09 -56.27 10.44
CA VAL A 258 0.39 -57.60 10.81
C VAL A 258 -0.72 -58.32 11.56
N GLY A 259 -1.34 -59.29 10.87
CA GLY A 259 -2.26 -60.25 11.46
C GLY A 259 -1.52 -61.48 12.01
N VAL A 260 -2.23 -62.62 12.09
CA VAL A 260 -1.68 -63.86 12.67
C VAL A 260 -0.47 -64.42 11.88
N GLU A 261 -0.41 -64.16 10.57
CA GLU A 261 0.65 -64.66 9.70
C GLU A 261 1.81 -63.65 9.54
N LYS A 262 2.98 -64.00 10.11
CA LYS A 262 4.12 -63.07 10.24
C LYS A 262 5.00 -62.96 8.99
N LYS A 263 5.06 -64.01 8.16
CA LYS A 263 5.94 -64.04 6.97
C LYS A 263 5.41 -63.19 5.83
N TYR A 264 4.10 -63.12 5.68
CA TYR A 264 3.46 -62.44 4.55
C TYR A 264 3.76 -60.93 4.51
N PRO A 265 3.64 -60.16 5.63
CA PRO A 265 4.03 -58.74 5.69
C PRO A 265 5.48 -58.45 5.28
N LEU A 266 6.42 -59.34 5.64
CA LEU A 266 7.83 -59.19 5.25
C LEU A 266 8.03 -59.35 3.74
N ILE A 267 7.42 -60.38 3.15
CA ILE A 267 7.54 -60.66 1.71
C ILE A 267 6.93 -59.52 0.87
N ILE A 268 5.74 -59.04 1.27
CA ILE A 268 5.07 -57.97 0.53
C ILE A 268 5.79 -56.63 0.68
N SER A 269 6.27 -56.28 1.89
CA SER A 269 7.02 -55.05 2.11
C SER A 269 8.31 -55.00 1.28
N GLU A 270 9.08 -56.10 1.24
CA GLU A 270 10.27 -56.22 0.38
C GLU A 270 9.91 -56.04 -1.11
N LYS A 271 8.81 -56.65 -1.58
CA LYS A 271 8.40 -56.53 -3.00
C LYS A 271 7.98 -55.10 -3.33
N ILE A 272 7.22 -54.46 -2.45
CA ILE A 272 6.80 -53.05 -2.61
C ILE A 272 8.02 -52.13 -2.63
N LYS A 273 8.94 -52.23 -1.67
CA LYS A 273 10.15 -51.37 -1.64
C LYS A 273 11.08 -51.62 -2.83
N LYS A 274 11.16 -52.84 -3.36
CA LYS A 274 11.91 -53.13 -4.60
C LYS A 274 11.29 -52.47 -5.82
N SER A 275 9.97 -52.46 -5.94
CA SER A 275 9.27 -51.86 -7.09
C SER A 275 9.03 -50.35 -6.95
N PHE A 276 8.86 -49.85 -5.73
CA PHE A 276 8.49 -48.48 -5.40
C PHE A 276 9.32 -47.97 -4.20
N PRO A 277 10.63 -47.77 -4.34
CA PRO A 277 11.53 -47.45 -3.23
C PRO A 277 11.24 -46.11 -2.55
N TYR A 278 10.62 -45.17 -3.29
CA TYR A 278 10.28 -43.82 -2.83
C TYR A 278 9.06 -43.78 -1.90
N ILE A 279 8.20 -44.81 -1.91
CA ILE A 279 7.01 -44.85 -1.07
C ILE A 279 7.40 -45.35 0.34
N PRO A 280 7.09 -44.61 1.40
CA PRO A 280 7.25 -45.07 2.77
C PRO A 280 6.33 -46.27 3.06
N VAL A 281 6.89 -47.32 3.65
CA VAL A 281 6.16 -48.54 4.05
C VAL A 281 6.27 -48.70 5.57
N TYR A 282 5.14 -48.59 6.27
CA TYR A 282 5.05 -48.76 7.72
C TYR A 282 4.35 -50.07 8.07
N LEU A 283 4.87 -50.78 9.06
CA LEU A 283 4.21 -51.95 9.64
C LEU A 283 3.37 -51.53 10.84
N LEU A 284 2.16 -52.06 10.97
CA LEU A 284 1.30 -51.86 12.14
C LEU A 284 1.02 -53.21 12.80
N LEU A 285 1.58 -53.40 14.00
CA LEU A 285 1.47 -54.62 14.79
C LEU A 285 0.27 -54.55 15.75
N ASN A 286 -0.52 -55.61 15.81
CA ASN A 286 -1.63 -55.74 16.76
C ASN A 286 -1.18 -56.26 18.15
N ASN A 287 0.04 -56.80 18.26
CA ASN A 287 0.53 -57.42 19.49
C ASN A 287 2.00 -57.07 19.78
N ASN A 288 2.26 -56.58 20.99
CA ASN A 288 3.61 -56.19 21.47
C ASN A 288 4.61 -57.36 21.43
N SER A 289 4.15 -58.59 21.64
CA SER A 289 5.01 -59.78 21.66
C SER A 289 5.65 -60.09 20.30
N GLU A 290 5.17 -59.46 19.23
CA GLU A 290 5.66 -59.71 17.87
C GLU A 290 6.75 -58.74 17.41
N VAL A 291 6.97 -57.65 18.14
CA VAL A 291 7.96 -56.60 17.79
C VAL A 291 9.34 -57.21 17.57
N GLY A 292 9.83 -58.04 18.50
CA GLY A 292 11.16 -58.65 18.40
C GLY A 292 11.35 -59.53 17.16
N TYR A 293 10.30 -60.20 16.69
CA TYR A 293 10.38 -61.00 15.46
C TYR A 293 10.67 -60.13 14.23
N PHE A 294 10.00 -58.97 14.10
CA PHE A 294 10.17 -58.08 12.95
C PHE A 294 11.47 -57.28 13.03
N GLU A 295 11.95 -56.93 14.23
CA GLU A 295 13.25 -56.29 14.43
C GLU A 295 14.41 -57.21 14.04
N GLU A 296 14.38 -58.49 14.46
CA GLU A 296 15.40 -59.47 14.10
C GLU A 296 15.44 -59.80 12.61
N HIS A 297 14.29 -59.72 11.93
CA HIS A 297 14.15 -60.03 10.50
C HIS A 297 14.14 -58.78 9.62
N GLN A 298 14.44 -57.60 10.17
CA GLN A 298 14.51 -56.36 9.40
C GLN A 298 15.72 -56.38 8.47
N LYS A 299 15.48 -56.50 7.16
CA LYS A 299 16.52 -56.42 6.14
C LYS A 299 16.66 -54.99 5.62
N PRO A 300 17.83 -54.61 5.07
CA PRO A 300 17.94 -53.41 4.26
C PRO A 300 16.87 -53.46 3.15
N PHE A 301 16.06 -52.40 3.03
CA PHE A 301 14.99 -52.26 2.04
C PHE A 301 13.72 -53.12 2.23
N SER A 302 13.37 -53.56 3.45
CA SER A 302 12.07 -54.22 3.71
C SER A 302 10.95 -53.23 4.05
N PHE A 303 11.08 -52.47 5.13
CA PHE A 303 10.09 -51.48 5.61
C PHE A 303 10.81 -50.36 6.38
N ASP A 304 10.18 -49.20 6.48
CA ASP A 304 10.82 -47.98 7.01
C ASP A 304 10.65 -47.81 8.52
N ARG A 305 9.47 -48.12 9.08
CA ARG A 305 9.17 -48.02 10.53
C ARG A 305 8.14 -49.07 10.95
N ILE A 306 8.18 -49.42 12.24
CA ILE A 306 7.22 -50.31 12.90
C ILE A 306 6.35 -49.46 13.83
N PHE A 307 5.05 -49.68 13.89
CA PHE A 307 4.18 -49.07 14.88
C PHE A 307 3.36 -50.16 15.56
N VAL A 308 2.98 -49.90 16.80
CA VAL A 308 2.21 -50.84 17.62
C VAL A 308 0.85 -50.22 17.90
N TRP A 309 -0.21 -50.97 17.63
CA TRP A 309 -1.57 -50.55 17.85
C TRP A 309 -2.17 -51.24 19.08
N ASN A 310 -2.44 -50.44 20.11
CA ASN A 310 -3.05 -50.89 21.37
C ASN A 310 -4.56 -50.57 21.43
N GLY A 311 -5.25 -50.52 20.28
CA GLY A 311 -6.66 -50.10 20.19
C GLY A 311 -6.89 -48.58 20.09
N GLU A 312 -5.83 -47.77 20.16
CA GLU A 312 -5.93 -46.31 20.05
C GLU A 312 -5.83 -45.83 18.59
N SER A 313 -6.92 -45.30 18.02
CA SER A 313 -6.98 -44.83 16.63
C SER A 313 -6.12 -43.59 16.31
N ARG A 314 -5.68 -42.84 17.33
CA ARG A 314 -4.81 -41.66 17.16
C ARG A 314 -3.41 -42.00 16.64
N ILE A 315 -3.00 -43.27 16.67
CA ILE A 315 -1.71 -43.71 16.13
C ILE A 315 -1.59 -43.41 14.64
N PHE A 316 -2.66 -43.60 13.87
CA PHE A 316 -2.65 -43.33 12.43
C PHE A 316 -2.42 -41.85 12.13
N PHE A 317 -3.04 -40.96 12.91
CA PHE A 317 -2.77 -39.53 12.84
C PHE A 317 -1.29 -39.23 13.10
N ALA A 318 -0.70 -39.86 14.12
CA ALA A 318 0.71 -39.68 14.45
C ALA A 318 1.63 -40.22 13.36
N MET A 319 1.31 -41.36 12.72
CA MET A 319 2.07 -41.92 11.59
C MET A 319 2.08 -40.97 10.39
N ILE A 320 0.91 -40.44 10.02
CA ILE A 320 0.76 -39.47 8.94
C ILE A 320 1.58 -38.21 9.24
N LYS A 321 1.40 -37.62 10.43
CA LYS A 321 2.11 -36.40 10.82
C LYS A 321 3.61 -36.60 10.96
N HIS A 322 4.05 -37.77 11.42
CA HIS A 322 5.46 -38.12 11.45
C HIS A 322 6.09 -38.12 10.06
N LEU A 323 5.40 -38.66 9.06
CA LEU A 323 5.87 -38.62 7.68
C LEU A 323 5.88 -37.19 7.12
N GLU A 324 4.79 -36.45 7.31
CA GLU A 324 4.67 -35.05 6.84
C GLU A 324 5.75 -34.16 7.46
N ASP A 325 5.96 -34.23 8.76
CA ASP A 325 6.93 -33.41 9.48
C ASP A 325 8.37 -33.74 9.03
N ARG A 326 8.69 -35.02 8.83
CA ARG A 326 10.02 -35.44 8.35
C ARG A 326 10.33 -34.92 6.94
N ILE A 327 9.36 -34.95 6.03
CA ILE A 327 9.57 -34.50 4.64
C ILE A 327 9.61 -32.96 4.56
N ASN A 328 8.73 -32.27 5.30
CA ASN A 328 8.58 -30.82 5.19
C ASN A 328 9.61 -30.02 5.98
N LEU A 329 10.33 -30.62 6.94
CA LEU A 329 11.22 -29.91 7.85
C LEU A 329 12.23 -28.99 7.14
N ASP A 330 12.85 -29.47 6.06
CA ASP A 330 13.86 -28.73 5.31
C ASP A 330 13.28 -27.45 4.68
N ASN A 331 12.11 -27.58 4.07
CA ASN A 331 11.38 -26.44 3.51
C ASN A 331 10.94 -25.47 4.62
N ASP A 332 10.32 -25.99 5.68
CA ASP A 332 9.68 -25.18 6.71
C ASP A 332 10.70 -24.42 7.57
N THR A 333 11.87 -25.01 7.84
CA THR A 333 13.01 -24.34 8.50
C THR A 333 13.57 -23.21 7.63
N ARG A 334 13.76 -23.45 6.32
CA ARG A 334 14.26 -22.44 5.38
C ARG A 334 13.29 -21.28 5.16
N ILE A 335 11.99 -21.56 4.99
CA ILE A 335 10.97 -20.57 4.67
C ILE A 335 10.54 -19.77 5.89
N ALA A 336 10.36 -20.39 7.06
CA ALA A 336 9.77 -19.70 8.21
C ALA A 336 10.56 -19.83 9.51
N LEU A 337 11.73 -20.47 9.53
CA LEU A 337 12.48 -20.83 10.74
C LEU A 337 11.71 -21.78 11.68
N VAL A 338 10.81 -22.62 11.14
CA VAL A 338 10.00 -23.54 11.96
C VAL A 338 10.91 -24.43 12.79
N ARG A 339 10.66 -24.49 14.11
CA ARG A 339 11.46 -25.27 15.05
C ARG A 339 11.04 -26.74 15.06
N TYR A 340 11.87 -27.62 15.64
CA TYR A 340 11.51 -29.02 15.82
C TYR A 340 11.83 -29.59 17.21
N ILE A 341 11.05 -30.59 17.63
CA ILE A 341 11.27 -31.40 18.82
C ILE A 341 11.90 -32.71 18.36
N LEU A 342 13.08 -33.04 18.89
CA LEU A 342 13.76 -34.30 18.62
C LEU A 342 13.38 -35.32 19.70
N VAL A 343 12.77 -36.41 19.29
CA VAL A 343 12.45 -37.56 20.14
C VAL A 343 13.41 -38.70 19.79
N VAL A 344 14.15 -39.21 20.76
CA VAL A 344 15.06 -40.34 20.61
C VAL A 344 14.50 -41.50 21.42
N GLU A 345 13.94 -42.48 20.71
CA GLU A 345 13.30 -43.65 21.29
C GLU A 345 13.41 -44.79 20.28
N ASP A 346 14.07 -45.89 20.67
CA ASP A 346 14.29 -47.05 19.83
C ASP A 346 13.11 -48.03 19.89
N SER A 347 12.40 -48.11 21.01
CA SER A 347 11.28 -49.04 21.20
C SER A 347 10.00 -48.65 20.46
N PRO A 348 9.49 -49.50 19.54
CA PRO A 348 8.22 -49.28 18.83
C PRO A 348 7.02 -49.13 19.74
N MET A 349 7.02 -49.82 20.88
CA MET A 349 5.94 -49.72 21.87
C MET A 349 5.86 -48.31 22.48
N TYR A 350 7.00 -47.71 22.80
CA TYR A 350 7.04 -46.42 23.48
C TYR A 350 6.78 -45.26 22.51
N TYR A 351 7.48 -45.17 21.37
CA TYR A 351 7.21 -44.04 20.46
C TYR A 351 5.80 -44.09 19.86
N SER A 352 5.20 -45.28 19.70
CA SER A 352 3.79 -45.40 19.30
C SER A 352 2.82 -44.85 20.34
N ARG A 353 3.22 -44.78 21.62
CA ARG A 353 2.45 -44.12 22.69
C ARG A 353 2.77 -42.62 22.81
N TYR A 354 4.04 -42.23 22.67
CA TYR A 354 4.48 -40.84 22.86
C TYR A 354 4.07 -39.92 21.70
N LEU A 355 4.22 -40.35 20.45
CA LEU A 355 3.95 -39.49 19.30
C LEU A 355 2.51 -38.95 19.27
N PRO A 356 1.45 -39.78 19.45
CA PRO A 356 0.07 -39.26 19.52
C PRO A 356 -0.13 -38.19 20.60
N ILE A 357 0.50 -38.36 21.76
CA ILE A 357 0.43 -37.43 22.90
C ILE A 357 1.09 -36.09 22.52
N LEU A 358 2.31 -36.15 21.98
CA LEU A 358 3.07 -34.96 21.61
C LEU A 358 2.37 -34.16 20.51
N TYR A 359 1.91 -34.83 19.45
CA TYR A 359 1.17 -34.16 18.38
C TYR A 359 -0.07 -33.45 18.89
N LYS A 360 -0.86 -34.13 19.74
CA LYS A 360 -2.06 -33.54 20.35
C LYS A 360 -1.71 -32.27 21.14
N ILE A 361 -0.71 -32.34 22.02
CA ILE A 361 -0.34 -31.21 22.89
C ILE A 361 0.12 -30.01 22.05
N VAL A 362 1.04 -30.23 21.09
CA VAL A 362 1.60 -29.17 20.24
C VAL A 362 0.51 -28.49 19.41
N LEU A 363 -0.39 -29.27 18.81
CA LEU A 363 -1.49 -28.74 17.99
C LEU A 363 -2.51 -27.97 18.82
N GLU A 364 -2.96 -28.50 19.96
CA GLU A 364 -3.89 -27.81 20.86
C GLU A 364 -3.31 -26.48 21.36
N GLN A 365 -2.02 -26.44 21.69
CA GLN A 365 -1.37 -25.22 22.15
C GLN A 365 -1.22 -24.19 21.04
N THR A 366 -0.83 -24.61 19.84
CA THR A 366 -0.72 -23.70 18.69
C THR A 366 -2.07 -23.05 18.37
N LYS A 367 -3.17 -23.83 18.42
CA LYS A 367 -4.52 -23.33 18.19
C LYS A 367 -4.94 -22.23 19.17
N ARG A 368 -4.72 -22.46 20.47
CA ARG A 368 -5.09 -21.48 21.53
C ARG A 368 -4.48 -20.10 21.31
N ILE A 369 -3.21 -20.06 20.93
CA ILE A 369 -2.50 -18.80 20.69
C ILE A 369 -3.05 -18.07 19.46
N ILE A 370 -3.43 -18.83 18.43
CA ILE A 370 -3.98 -18.29 17.20
C ILE A 370 -5.38 -17.70 17.42
N ASP A 371 -6.23 -18.39 18.20
CA ASP A 371 -7.59 -17.94 18.52
C ASP A 371 -7.59 -16.62 19.33
N ASP A 372 -6.56 -16.38 20.14
CA ASP A 372 -6.41 -15.14 20.92
C ASP A 372 -5.97 -13.91 20.07
N VAL A 373 -5.54 -14.11 18.82
CA VAL A 373 -4.86 -13.06 18.02
C VAL A 373 -5.57 -12.71 16.71
N SER A 374 -6.27 -13.65 16.07
CA SER A 374 -6.84 -13.46 14.72
C SER A 374 -8.35 -13.66 14.69
N THR A 375 -9.08 -12.77 13.99
CA THR A 375 -10.53 -12.91 13.77
C THR A 375 -10.87 -13.68 12.49
N ASP A 376 -9.95 -13.79 11.51
CA ASP A 376 -10.16 -14.50 10.24
C ASP A 376 -9.87 -16.02 10.37
N ASP A 377 -10.91 -16.84 10.21
CA ASP A 377 -10.84 -18.30 10.36
C ASP A 377 -9.97 -19.02 9.32
N LEU A 378 -9.89 -18.52 8.08
CA LEU A 378 -9.03 -19.09 7.04
C LEU A 378 -7.56 -18.85 7.37
N TYR A 379 -7.26 -17.65 7.88
CA TYR A 379 -5.91 -17.30 8.31
C TYR A 379 -5.45 -18.12 9.53
N LYS A 380 -6.37 -18.48 10.44
CA LYS A 380 -6.07 -19.36 11.58
C LYS A 380 -5.55 -20.73 11.14
N VAL A 381 -6.16 -21.32 10.10
CA VAL A 381 -5.77 -22.64 9.56
C VAL A 381 -4.34 -22.61 9.00
N LEU A 382 -3.98 -21.52 8.32
CA LEU A 382 -2.65 -21.34 7.75
C LEU A 382 -1.59 -21.21 8.85
N LYS A 383 -1.87 -20.46 9.92
CA LYS A 383 -0.95 -20.31 11.06
C LYS A 383 -0.62 -21.64 11.76
N LEU A 384 -1.55 -22.61 11.80
CA LEU A 384 -1.29 -23.94 12.40
C LEU A 384 -0.17 -24.73 11.71
N ARG A 385 0.20 -24.36 10.48
CA ARG A 385 1.30 -25.00 9.74
C ARG A 385 2.68 -24.64 10.31
N ALA A 386 2.79 -23.48 10.95
CA ALA A 386 4.03 -23.02 11.60
C ALA A 386 4.26 -23.65 12.98
N ARG A 387 3.43 -24.62 13.41
CA ARG A 387 3.69 -25.40 14.64
C ARG A 387 5.08 -26.05 14.58
N PRO A 388 5.75 -26.24 15.72
CA PRO A 388 6.96 -27.02 15.78
C PRO A 388 6.76 -28.45 15.26
N LYS A 389 7.73 -28.94 14.47
CA LYS A 389 7.72 -30.30 13.91
C LYS A 389 8.21 -31.32 14.92
N ILE A 390 7.76 -32.56 14.85
CA ILE A 390 8.25 -33.63 15.73
C ILE A 390 9.02 -34.66 14.90
N LEU A 391 10.28 -34.88 15.25
CA LEU A 391 11.16 -35.86 14.60
C LEU A 391 11.48 -37.00 15.55
N LEU A 392 11.48 -38.22 15.03
CA LEU A 392 11.83 -39.43 15.77
C LEU A 392 13.15 -39.99 15.23
N ALA A 393 14.12 -40.19 16.12
CA ALA A 393 15.33 -40.96 15.87
C ALA A 393 15.32 -42.24 16.72
N THR A 394 15.81 -43.34 16.15
CA THR A 394 15.85 -44.66 16.82
C THR A 394 17.25 -45.06 17.32
N ASN A 395 18.27 -44.28 17.01
CA ASN A 395 19.64 -44.54 17.46
C ASN A 395 20.44 -43.23 17.59
N TYR A 396 21.62 -43.35 18.19
CA TYR A 396 22.50 -42.21 18.46
C TYR A 396 22.93 -41.49 17.18
N GLU A 397 23.28 -42.24 16.15
CA GLU A 397 23.79 -41.72 14.88
C GLU A 397 22.72 -40.93 14.13
N GLU A 398 21.49 -41.44 14.10
CA GLU A 398 20.34 -40.75 13.50
C GLU A 398 20.02 -39.46 14.26
N ALA A 399 20.06 -39.49 15.60
CA ALA A 399 19.83 -38.31 16.43
C ALA A 399 20.88 -37.21 16.16
N ILE A 400 22.17 -37.57 16.11
CA ILE A 400 23.25 -36.63 15.80
C ILE A 400 23.19 -36.16 14.34
N LYS A 401 22.79 -37.01 13.40
CA LYS A 401 22.61 -36.61 11.99
C LYS A 401 21.51 -35.56 11.84
N ILE A 402 20.38 -35.73 12.54
CA ILE A 402 19.30 -34.74 12.55
C ILE A 402 19.78 -33.46 13.23
N TYR A 403 20.44 -33.58 14.38
CA TYR A 403 20.98 -32.43 15.11
C TYR A 403 21.98 -31.64 14.28
N SER A 404 23.00 -32.27 13.70
CA SER A 404 24.03 -31.59 12.90
C SER A 404 23.50 -30.91 11.64
N LYS A 405 22.38 -31.38 11.07
CA LYS A 405 21.76 -30.75 9.91
C LYS A 405 20.89 -29.55 10.26
N TYR A 406 20.28 -29.53 11.45
CA TYR A 406 19.26 -28.54 11.84
C TYR A 406 19.50 -27.94 13.24
N ASP A 407 20.74 -27.93 13.71
CA ASP A 407 21.15 -27.53 15.07
C ASP A 407 20.59 -26.17 15.49
N GLU A 408 20.52 -25.21 14.57
CA GLU A 408 19.95 -23.89 14.80
C GLU A 408 18.47 -23.93 15.21
N PHE A 409 17.69 -24.88 14.69
CA PHE A 409 16.23 -24.96 14.79
C PHE A 409 15.71 -25.93 15.86
N ILE A 410 16.57 -26.63 16.57
CA ILE A 410 16.15 -27.54 17.64
C ILE A 410 15.47 -26.76 18.76
N PHE A 411 14.30 -27.25 19.17
CA PHE A 411 13.48 -26.63 20.20
C PHE A 411 13.57 -27.35 21.55
N CYS A 412 13.58 -28.68 21.50
CA CYS A 412 13.57 -29.56 22.67
C CYS A 412 14.12 -30.93 22.28
N LEU A 413 14.82 -31.56 23.22
CA LEU A 413 15.24 -32.96 23.11
C LEU A 413 14.47 -33.81 24.14
N ILE A 414 13.85 -34.88 23.67
CA ILE A 414 13.26 -35.94 24.49
C ILE A 414 14.04 -37.20 24.16
N THR A 415 14.74 -37.80 25.12
CA THR A 415 15.59 -38.97 24.87
C THR A 415 15.34 -40.06 25.90
N ASP A 416 15.29 -41.31 25.45
CA ASP A 416 15.48 -42.46 26.34
C ASP A 416 16.92 -42.47 26.90
N VAL A 417 17.16 -43.27 27.94
CA VAL A 417 18.48 -43.46 28.53
C VAL A 417 19.29 -44.49 27.75
N LYS A 418 18.67 -45.61 27.37
CA LYS A 418 19.31 -46.79 26.79
C LYS A 418 18.83 -46.99 25.36
N PHE A 419 19.75 -46.92 24.39
CA PHE A 419 19.47 -47.20 22.99
C PHE A 419 20.77 -47.52 22.24
N SER A 420 20.67 -47.94 20.98
CA SER A 420 21.83 -48.34 20.16
C SER A 420 22.75 -47.18 19.80
N ARG A 421 24.06 -47.39 19.96
CA ARG A 421 25.16 -46.51 19.57
C ARG A 421 26.27 -47.35 18.92
N ASN A 422 26.71 -46.99 17.72
CA ASN A 422 27.63 -47.74 16.87
C ASN A 422 27.19 -49.21 16.65
N GLY A 423 25.88 -49.46 16.64
CA GLY A 423 25.31 -50.81 16.46
C GLY A 423 25.27 -51.69 17.71
N ALA A 424 25.69 -51.19 18.88
CA ALA A 424 25.59 -51.88 20.16
C ALA A 424 24.71 -51.10 21.15
N ILE A 425 24.00 -51.79 22.04
CA ILE A 425 23.17 -51.14 23.05
C ILE A 425 24.08 -50.49 24.10
N ASP A 426 23.97 -49.17 24.28
CA ASP A 426 24.70 -48.39 25.27
C ASP A 426 23.73 -47.93 26.38
N GLU A 427 24.03 -48.30 27.63
CA GLU A 427 23.17 -48.01 28.79
C GLU A 427 23.22 -46.54 29.25
N GLN A 428 24.14 -45.75 28.70
CA GLN A 428 24.25 -44.31 28.97
C GLN A 428 24.13 -43.45 27.71
N ALA A 429 23.70 -44.03 26.58
CA ALA A 429 23.60 -43.35 25.30
C ALA A 429 22.84 -42.02 25.39
N GLY A 430 21.72 -41.99 26.10
CA GLY A 430 20.90 -40.79 26.30
C GLY A 430 21.61 -39.70 27.08
N PHE A 431 22.32 -40.06 28.14
CA PHE A 431 23.08 -39.08 28.94
C PHE A 431 24.25 -38.49 28.15
N GLU A 432 24.96 -39.31 27.38
CA GLU A 432 26.03 -38.84 26.50
C GLU A 432 25.50 -37.93 25.39
N LEU A 433 24.35 -38.26 24.79
CA LEU A 433 23.70 -37.41 23.81
C LEU A 433 23.35 -36.02 24.38
N VAL A 434 22.81 -36.00 25.60
CA VAL A 434 22.49 -34.76 26.32
C VAL A 434 23.75 -33.94 26.59
N LYS A 435 24.84 -34.57 27.04
CA LYS A 435 26.12 -33.89 27.27
C LYS A 435 26.69 -33.31 25.97
N GLN A 436 26.64 -34.07 24.88
CA GLN A 436 27.16 -33.63 23.58
C GLN A 436 26.36 -32.42 23.05
N ILE A 437 25.02 -32.50 23.05
CA ILE A 437 24.18 -31.40 22.56
C ILE A 437 24.30 -30.18 23.46
N ARG A 438 24.41 -30.34 24.78
CA ARG A 438 24.58 -29.21 25.71
C ARG A 438 25.97 -28.60 25.74
N ALA A 439 26.99 -29.28 25.22
CA ALA A 439 28.30 -28.67 25.01
C ALA A 439 28.20 -27.49 24.02
N ASP A 440 27.32 -27.64 23.03
CA ASP A 440 27.01 -26.62 22.02
C ASP A 440 25.86 -25.69 22.49
N LYS A 441 24.70 -26.25 22.87
CA LYS A 441 23.52 -25.50 23.38
C LYS A 441 23.25 -25.72 24.86
N LYS A 442 23.94 -24.95 25.71
CA LYS A 442 23.87 -25.05 27.18
C LYS A 442 22.46 -24.96 27.79
N ASP A 443 21.58 -24.14 27.22
CA ASP A 443 20.24 -23.86 27.75
C ASP A 443 19.11 -24.71 27.11
N LEU A 444 19.43 -25.70 26.28
CA LEU A 444 18.41 -26.51 25.61
C LEU A 444 17.50 -27.23 26.62
N PRO A 445 16.16 -27.11 26.51
CA PRO A 445 15.21 -27.92 27.28
C PRO A 445 15.35 -29.40 26.90
N VAL A 446 15.52 -30.24 27.92
CA VAL A 446 15.70 -31.69 27.75
C VAL A 446 14.80 -32.46 28.70
N ILE A 447 14.10 -33.45 28.15
CA ILE A 447 13.45 -34.54 28.90
C ILE A 447 14.28 -35.81 28.72
N ILE A 448 14.68 -36.41 29.84
CA ILE A 448 15.18 -37.79 29.86
C ILE A 448 14.03 -38.68 30.33
N GLN A 449 13.70 -39.70 29.56
CA GLN A 449 12.67 -40.67 29.91
C GLN A 449 13.28 -42.04 30.17
N SER A 450 12.73 -42.79 31.12
CA SER A 450 13.12 -44.18 31.36
C SER A 450 12.02 -44.98 32.04
N SER A 451 12.08 -46.30 31.90
CA SER A 451 11.29 -47.26 32.68
C SER A 451 11.91 -47.58 34.04
N ASN A 452 13.14 -47.14 34.32
CA ASN A 452 13.81 -47.26 35.61
C ASN A 452 13.93 -45.89 36.30
N THR A 453 13.44 -45.79 37.54
CA THR A 453 13.48 -44.57 38.35
C THR A 453 14.87 -44.23 38.90
N GLU A 454 15.81 -45.17 38.92
CA GLU A 454 17.19 -44.95 39.39
C GLU A 454 17.93 -43.87 38.58
N PHE A 455 17.56 -43.70 37.30
CA PHE A 455 18.13 -42.68 36.43
C PHE A 455 17.66 -41.25 36.74
N GLN A 456 16.66 -41.09 37.62
CA GLN A 456 16.13 -39.78 38.00
C GLN A 456 17.19 -38.90 38.69
N GLU A 457 18.03 -39.48 39.54
CA GLU A 457 19.09 -38.73 40.23
C GLU A 457 20.16 -38.24 39.24
N GLN A 458 20.53 -39.08 38.27
CA GLN A 458 21.47 -38.71 37.21
C GLN A 458 20.91 -37.61 36.30
N ALA A 459 19.63 -37.69 35.94
CA ALA A 459 18.93 -36.66 35.19
C ALA A 459 18.87 -35.33 35.97
N TYR A 460 18.65 -35.38 37.30
CA TYR A 460 18.69 -34.21 38.19
C TYR A 460 20.07 -33.56 38.24
N ASN A 461 21.14 -34.37 38.34
CA ASN A 461 22.53 -33.89 38.33
C ASN A 461 22.88 -33.19 37.01
N LEU A 462 22.31 -33.65 35.90
CA LEU A 462 22.41 -32.98 34.61
C LEU A 462 21.50 -31.75 34.48
N LYS A 463 20.66 -31.40 35.47
CA LYS A 463 19.66 -30.33 35.37
C LYS A 463 18.72 -30.55 34.18
N THR A 464 18.20 -31.77 34.05
CA THR A 464 17.20 -32.15 33.05
C THR A 464 15.90 -32.55 33.74
N SER A 465 14.78 -32.47 33.02
CA SER A 465 13.52 -33.02 33.51
C SER A 465 13.53 -34.53 33.28
N PHE A 466 13.10 -35.30 34.28
CA PHE A 466 12.95 -36.75 34.18
C PHE A 466 11.48 -37.13 34.08
N ILE A 467 11.15 -38.05 33.17
CA ILE A 467 9.80 -38.59 33.02
C ILE A 467 9.84 -40.12 33.16
N TYR A 468 9.00 -40.65 34.04
CA TYR A 468 8.83 -42.09 34.21
C TYR A 468 7.87 -42.65 33.14
N LYS A 469 8.35 -43.55 32.27
CA LYS A 469 7.58 -44.07 31.12
C LYS A 469 6.26 -44.76 31.52
N ASN A 470 6.19 -45.32 32.72
CA ASN A 470 4.99 -45.99 33.24
C ASN A 470 4.20 -45.11 34.23
N SER A 471 4.43 -43.79 34.25
CA SER A 471 3.63 -42.86 35.05
C SER A 471 2.17 -42.89 34.61
N GLU A 472 1.25 -42.93 35.59
CA GLU A 472 -0.19 -42.77 35.36
C GLU A 472 -0.54 -41.37 34.82
N ASN A 473 0.30 -40.36 35.11
CA ASN A 473 0.09 -38.95 34.75
C ASN A 473 0.99 -38.47 33.60
N LEU A 474 1.57 -39.39 32.82
CA LEU A 474 2.52 -39.09 31.73
C LEU A 474 2.06 -37.94 30.81
N ASN A 475 0.79 -37.96 30.39
CA ASN A 475 0.20 -36.92 29.54
C ASN A 475 0.32 -35.51 30.15
N GLN A 476 0.07 -35.39 31.45
CA GLN A 476 0.02 -34.11 32.14
C GLN A 476 1.41 -33.58 32.47
N GLU A 477 2.37 -34.48 32.73
CA GLU A 477 3.79 -34.15 32.90
C GLU A 477 4.39 -33.59 31.61
N ILE A 478 4.21 -34.27 30.48
CA ILE A 478 4.67 -33.80 29.15
C ILE A 478 4.01 -32.46 28.80
N LYS A 479 2.71 -32.33 29.03
CA LYS A 479 1.97 -31.09 28.77
C LYS A 479 2.50 -29.92 29.60
N SER A 480 2.77 -30.14 30.87
CA SER A 480 3.29 -29.12 31.78
C SER A 480 4.70 -28.68 31.35
N PHE A 481 5.54 -29.63 30.93
CA PHE A 481 6.86 -29.32 30.39
C PHE A 481 6.77 -28.48 29.11
N ILE A 482 5.98 -28.91 28.12
CA ILE A 482 5.79 -28.18 26.86
C ILE A 482 5.28 -26.75 27.12
N MET A 483 4.30 -26.58 28.01
CA MET A 483 3.78 -25.26 28.36
C MET A 483 4.82 -24.33 28.99
N HIS A 484 5.72 -24.86 29.83
CA HIS A 484 6.68 -24.04 30.56
C HIS A 484 7.88 -23.64 29.69
N TYR A 485 8.36 -24.53 28.83
CA TYR A 485 9.62 -24.36 28.11
C TYR A 485 9.46 -23.96 26.65
N LEU A 486 8.32 -24.24 26.01
CA LEU A 486 8.11 -24.01 24.58
C LEU A 486 7.34 -22.72 24.26
N GLY A 487 7.21 -21.79 25.21
CA GLY A 487 6.70 -20.44 24.94
C GLY A 487 5.23 -20.36 24.46
N PHE A 488 4.49 -21.47 24.50
CA PHE A 488 3.09 -21.53 24.08
C PHE A 488 2.10 -20.83 25.04
N GLY A 489 2.61 -20.23 26.12
CA GLY A 489 1.83 -19.48 27.10
C GLY A 489 1.97 -17.96 26.97
N ASN A 490 1.59 -17.29 28.06
CA ASN A 490 1.90 -15.87 28.28
C ASN A 490 3.42 -15.68 28.36
N PHE A 491 3.95 -14.55 27.85
CA PHE A 491 5.36 -14.24 28.04
C PHE A 491 5.59 -13.93 29.51
N ILE A 492 6.52 -14.64 30.14
CA ILE A 492 6.87 -14.40 31.53
C ILE A 492 8.24 -13.76 31.57
N TYR A 493 8.29 -12.46 31.89
CA TYR A 493 9.54 -11.78 32.19
C TYR A 493 10.14 -12.34 33.47
N ARG A 494 11.43 -12.66 33.44
CA ARG A 494 12.17 -13.25 34.56
C ARG A 494 13.44 -12.48 34.85
N ASP A 495 13.86 -12.49 36.11
CA ASP A 495 15.18 -11.96 36.49
C ASP A 495 16.31 -12.90 36.04
N ASP A 496 17.56 -12.48 36.24
CA ASP A 496 18.77 -13.25 35.95
C ASP A 496 18.84 -14.60 36.70
N LYS A 497 18.11 -14.72 37.81
CA LYS A 497 17.94 -15.94 38.63
C LYS A 497 16.72 -16.78 38.24
N GLY A 498 15.97 -16.38 37.20
CA GLY A 498 14.81 -17.10 36.68
C GLY A 498 13.51 -16.92 37.46
N ARG A 499 13.44 -16.01 38.44
CA ARG A 499 12.24 -15.68 39.20
C ARG A 499 11.29 -14.84 38.35
N LYS A 500 9.99 -15.11 38.45
CA LYS A 500 8.93 -14.42 37.69
C LYS A 500 8.79 -12.96 38.14
N LEU A 501 8.84 -12.03 37.20
CA LEU A 501 8.63 -10.59 37.42
C LEU A 501 7.22 -10.18 36.99
N VAL A 502 6.89 -10.39 35.72
CA VAL A 502 5.61 -10.00 35.09
C VAL A 502 5.19 -11.06 34.08
N GLU A 503 3.89 -11.22 33.91
CA GLU A 503 3.28 -12.08 32.89
C GLU A 503 2.51 -11.23 31.88
N VAL A 504 2.66 -11.53 30.60
CA VAL A 504 2.18 -10.71 29.49
C VAL A 504 1.43 -11.58 28.48
N ARG A 505 0.22 -11.16 28.10
CA ARG A 505 -0.64 -11.95 27.22
C ARG A 505 -0.57 -11.50 25.76
N SER A 506 -0.50 -10.18 25.54
CA SER A 506 -0.59 -9.56 24.22
C SER A 506 0.72 -8.87 23.78
N LEU A 507 0.86 -8.64 22.47
CA LEU A 507 1.99 -7.89 21.91
C LEU A 507 2.02 -6.42 22.37
N LYS A 508 0.85 -5.82 22.60
CA LYS A 508 0.70 -4.46 23.16
C LYS A 508 1.24 -4.40 24.61
N GLU A 509 0.86 -5.36 25.45
CA GLU A 509 1.39 -5.47 26.82
C GLU A 509 2.90 -5.77 26.81
N PHE A 510 3.36 -6.58 25.85
CA PHE A 510 4.77 -6.94 25.70
C PHE A 510 5.61 -5.69 25.44
N GLU A 511 5.20 -4.83 24.49
CA GLU A 511 5.88 -3.55 24.21
C GLU A 511 5.85 -2.62 25.43
N LYS A 512 4.70 -2.53 26.12
CA LYS A 512 4.55 -1.66 27.30
C LYS A 512 5.51 -2.07 28.42
N HIS A 513 5.55 -3.36 28.74
CA HIS A 513 6.39 -3.88 29.83
C HIS A 513 7.88 -3.89 29.46
N LEU A 514 8.22 -4.09 28.19
CA LEU A 514 9.60 -4.04 27.71
C LEU A 514 10.28 -2.70 28.02
N ARG A 515 9.52 -1.59 28.10
CA ARG A 515 10.03 -0.26 28.50
C ARG A 515 10.35 -0.13 29.99
N THR A 516 9.77 -0.99 30.82
CA THR A 516 9.81 -0.87 32.30
C THR A 516 10.59 -1.98 32.98
N ILE A 517 10.79 -3.11 32.29
CA ILE A 517 11.45 -4.30 32.85
C ILE A 517 12.95 -4.05 33.04
N PRO A 518 13.60 -4.56 34.10
CA PRO A 518 15.02 -4.34 34.32
C PRO A 518 15.92 -4.84 33.17
N PRO A 519 17.07 -4.18 32.90
CA PRO A 519 17.96 -4.53 31.78
C PRO A 519 18.50 -5.97 31.84
N GLU A 520 18.74 -6.48 33.05
CA GLU A 520 19.18 -7.86 33.29
C GLU A 520 18.15 -8.90 32.78
N SER A 521 16.86 -8.58 32.87
CA SER A 521 15.79 -9.43 32.34
C SER A 521 15.81 -9.45 30.81
N VAL A 522 16.05 -8.29 30.17
CA VAL A 522 16.14 -8.20 28.70
C VAL A 522 17.29 -9.04 28.18
N LEU A 523 18.47 -8.96 28.81
CA LEU A 523 19.62 -9.78 28.46
C LEU A 523 19.37 -11.27 28.72
N TYR A 524 18.73 -11.62 29.84
CA TYR A 524 18.37 -13.00 30.15
C TYR A 524 17.51 -13.61 29.04
N HIS A 525 16.47 -12.90 28.60
CA HIS A 525 15.55 -13.37 27.57
C HIS A 525 16.16 -13.38 26.16
N ALA A 526 17.01 -12.41 25.82
CA ALA A 526 17.66 -12.36 24.53
C ALA A 526 18.76 -13.42 24.37
N ARG A 527 19.55 -13.70 25.42
CA ARG A 527 20.56 -14.78 25.38
C ARG A 527 19.94 -16.15 25.10
N LYS A 528 18.72 -16.35 25.58
CA LYS A 528 17.97 -17.61 25.43
C LYS A 528 17.01 -17.61 24.25
N ASP A 529 17.03 -16.58 23.40
CA ASP A 529 16.17 -16.45 22.21
C ASP A 529 14.65 -16.47 22.52
N HIS A 530 14.25 -16.14 23.75
CA HIS A 530 12.85 -16.20 24.18
C HIS A 530 11.95 -15.24 23.38
N PHE A 531 12.50 -14.11 22.91
CA PHE A 531 11.74 -13.11 22.17
C PHE A 531 11.33 -13.61 20.78
N SER A 532 12.27 -14.18 20.00
CA SER A 532 11.94 -14.72 18.68
C SER A 532 11.00 -15.92 18.79
N LEU A 533 11.21 -16.79 19.79
CA LEU A 533 10.37 -17.95 20.08
C LEU A 533 8.93 -17.56 20.39
N TRP A 534 8.73 -16.54 21.23
CA TRP A 534 7.40 -16.09 21.61
C TRP A 534 6.65 -15.41 20.46
N LEU A 535 7.36 -14.63 19.63
CA LEU A 535 6.81 -14.00 18.42
C LEU A 535 6.43 -15.04 17.36
N MET A 536 7.30 -16.03 17.15
CA MET A 536 7.02 -17.14 16.25
C MET A 536 5.79 -17.94 16.67
N ALA A 537 5.63 -18.25 17.95
CA ALA A 537 4.46 -18.97 18.46
C ALA A 537 3.13 -18.23 18.21
N ARG A 538 3.16 -16.90 18.08
CA ARG A 538 2.00 -16.03 17.75
C ARG A 538 1.83 -15.74 16.26
N GLY A 539 2.76 -16.22 15.45
CA GLY A 539 2.73 -16.07 14.01
C GLY A 539 3.32 -14.76 13.47
N GLU A 540 4.18 -14.10 14.24
CA GLU A 540 4.95 -12.93 13.80
C GLU A 540 6.28 -13.36 13.17
N ILE A 541 6.21 -14.09 12.05
CA ILE A 541 7.36 -14.78 11.44
C ILE A 541 8.45 -13.79 10.98
N GLN A 542 8.07 -12.69 10.34
CA GLN A 542 9.05 -11.69 9.90
C GLN A 542 9.79 -11.04 11.06
N ALA A 543 9.07 -10.69 12.15
CA ALA A 543 9.69 -10.13 13.35
C ALA A 543 10.64 -11.14 14.00
N ALA A 544 10.23 -12.40 14.09
CA ALA A 544 11.09 -13.48 14.58
C ALA A 544 12.34 -13.66 13.71
N LYS A 545 12.22 -13.62 12.37
CA LYS A 545 13.34 -13.74 11.42
C LYS A 545 14.37 -12.63 11.56
N ILE A 546 13.94 -11.37 11.76
CA ILE A 546 14.87 -10.25 11.93
C ILE A 546 15.58 -10.33 13.29
N LEU A 547 14.89 -10.82 14.31
CA LEU A 547 15.44 -10.93 15.66
C LEU A 547 16.35 -12.14 15.85
N HIS A 548 16.07 -13.26 15.19
CA HIS A 548 16.77 -14.54 15.38
C HIS A 548 18.30 -14.51 15.14
N PRO A 549 18.83 -13.91 14.05
CA PRO A 549 20.27 -13.94 13.76
C PRO A 549 21.10 -13.03 14.67
N LYS A 550 20.47 -12.06 15.36
CA LYS A 550 21.16 -11.03 16.15
C LYS A 550 21.61 -11.57 17.51
N LYS A 551 22.92 -11.65 17.75
CA LYS A 551 23.44 -12.14 19.04
C LYS A 551 23.60 -11.00 20.05
N THR A 552 23.47 -11.32 21.34
CA THR A 552 23.56 -10.31 22.43
C THR A 552 24.89 -9.56 22.51
N TYR A 553 25.98 -10.09 21.94
CA TYR A 553 27.28 -9.43 21.89
C TYR A 553 27.40 -8.34 20.81
N GLU A 554 26.47 -8.28 19.85
CA GLU A 554 26.42 -7.23 18.81
C GLU A 554 25.90 -5.89 19.36
N PHE A 555 25.34 -5.89 20.57
CA PHE A 555 24.80 -4.71 21.23
C PHE A 555 25.77 -4.23 22.31
N LYS A 556 25.99 -2.91 22.38
CA LYS A 556 26.89 -2.29 23.37
C LYS A 556 26.43 -2.55 24.81
N ASP A 557 25.11 -2.55 25.02
CA ASP A 557 24.49 -2.65 26.33
C ASP A 557 23.02 -3.12 26.21
N ALA A 558 22.43 -3.43 27.36
CA ALA A 558 21.05 -3.93 27.43
C ALA A 558 20.01 -2.91 26.95
N GLU A 559 20.28 -1.60 27.04
CA GLU A 559 19.33 -0.59 26.54
C GLU A 559 19.35 -0.47 25.03
N SER A 560 20.52 -0.54 24.40
CA SER A 560 20.62 -0.62 22.94
C SER A 560 19.78 -1.78 22.38
N LEU A 561 19.81 -2.93 23.05
CA LEU A 561 18.99 -4.09 22.68
C LEU A 561 17.49 -3.85 22.93
N ARG A 562 17.13 -3.22 24.06
CA ARG A 562 15.73 -2.89 24.38
C ARG A 562 15.14 -1.93 23.35
N GLU A 563 15.87 -0.87 23.01
CA GLU A 563 15.45 0.10 22.00
C GLU A 563 15.30 -0.56 20.63
N TYR A 564 16.25 -1.43 20.24
CA TYR A 564 16.17 -2.19 19.00
C TYR A 564 14.93 -3.09 18.95
N LEU A 565 14.62 -3.82 20.03
CA LEU A 565 13.41 -4.65 20.13
C LEU A 565 12.14 -3.79 20.00
N ILE A 566 12.06 -2.67 20.71
CA ILE A 566 10.93 -1.74 20.64
C ILE A 566 10.78 -1.18 19.23
N GLN A 567 11.89 -0.78 18.59
CA GLN A 567 11.88 -0.26 17.22
C GLN A 567 11.39 -1.31 16.23
N ILE A 568 11.84 -2.56 16.33
CA ILE A 568 11.36 -3.65 15.48
C ILE A 568 9.88 -3.87 15.66
N ILE A 569 9.41 -4.01 16.90
CA ILE A 569 7.99 -4.25 17.20
C ILE A 569 7.13 -3.10 16.68
N ARG A 570 7.58 -1.86 16.86
CA ARG A 570 6.91 -0.67 16.31
C ARG A 570 6.96 -0.63 14.80
N LYS A 571 8.10 -0.95 14.18
CA LYS A 571 8.26 -0.99 12.72
C LYS A 571 7.28 -1.99 12.13
N PHE A 572 7.21 -3.21 12.65
CA PHE A 572 6.24 -4.21 12.20
C PHE A 572 4.79 -3.80 12.43
N ARG A 573 4.46 -3.23 13.60
CA ARG A 573 3.10 -2.75 13.87
C ARG A 573 2.70 -1.59 12.95
N ASN A 574 3.62 -0.66 12.70
CA ASN A 574 3.37 0.51 11.86
C ASN A 574 3.34 0.11 10.37
N GLU A 575 4.24 -0.76 9.89
CA GLU A 575 4.22 -1.30 8.53
C GLU A 575 2.96 -2.13 8.25
N GLN A 576 2.45 -2.88 9.23
CA GLN A 576 1.18 -3.59 9.09
C GLN A 576 -0.03 -2.68 9.11
N ASN A 577 0.05 -1.48 9.70
CA ASN A 577 -1.10 -0.59 9.85
C ASN A 577 -1.11 0.56 8.86
N GLN A 578 0.01 0.96 8.26
CA GLN A 578 0.11 2.09 7.34
C GLN A 578 -0.77 1.94 6.09
N GLY A 579 -1.47 3.01 5.73
CA GLY A 579 -2.33 3.04 4.55
C GLY A 579 -3.62 2.22 4.69
N LYS A 580 -4.01 1.84 5.92
CA LYS A 580 -5.24 1.07 6.16
C LYS A 580 -6.38 1.92 6.71
N VAL A 581 -7.58 1.40 6.53
CA VAL A 581 -8.77 1.84 7.23
C VAL A 581 -8.82 1.08 8.56
N ILE A 582 -8.78 1.82 9.66
CA ILE A 582 -8.76 1.26 11.02
C ILE A 582 -9.99 1.71 11.81
N PRO A 583 -10.57 0.83 12.64
CA PRO A 583 -11.64 1.23 13.55
C PRO A 583 -11.14 2.26 14.57
N TYR A 584 -12.05 3.07 15.07
CA TYR A 584 -11.76 4.10 16.07
C TYR A 584 -11.02 3.56 17.30
N GLU A 585 -9.81 4.10 17.54
CA GLU A 585 -9.07 4.05 18.79
C GLU A 585 -8.52 5.46 19.10
N GLU A 586 -8.45 5.89 20.37
CA GLU A 586 -7.99 7.24 20.73
C GLU A 586 -6.59 7.58 20.17
N THR A 587 -5.69 6.60 20.15
CA THR A 587 -4.32 6.77 19.63
C THR A 587 -4.24 6.77 18.09
N ALA A 588 -5.25 6.22 17.41
CA ALA A 588 -5.27 6.09 15.96
C ALA A 588 -5.50 7.43 15.24
N ILE A 589 -6.20 8.37 15.89
CA ILE A 589 -6.55 9.69 15.31
C ILE A 589 -5.31 10.57 15.07
N LEU A 590 -4.22 10.34 15.82
CA LEU A 590 -2.98 11.11 15.70
C LEU A 590 -2.16 10.72 14.46
N ASP A 591 -2.39 9.53 13.91
CA ASP A 591 -1.62 8.97 12.81
C ASP A 591 -2.14 9.51 11.46
N ASP A 592 -1.33 10.32 10.78
CA ASP A 592 -1.66 10.87 9.45
C ASP A 592 -1.51 9.84 8.32
N THR A 593 -1.05 8.63 8.63
CA THR A 593 -0.88 7.54 7.66
C THR A 593 -2.12 6.68 7.49
N ASN A 594 -3.14 6.86 8.34
CA ASN A 594 -4.31 5.99 8.42
C ASN A 594 -5.63 6.75 8.37
N ILE A 595 -6.67 6.05 7.92
CA ILE A 595 -8.03 6.56 7.90
C ILE A 595 -8.82 5.89 9.02
N VAL A 596 -9.48 6.69 9.85
CA VAL A 596 -10.21 6.20 11.02
C VAL A 596 -11.71 6.08 10.73
N THR A 597 -12.33 4.94 11.01
CA THR A 597 -13.80 4.79 10.95
C THR A 597 -14.44 5.07 12.31
N LEU A 598 -15.33 6.07 12.35
CA LEU A 598 -16.07 6.50 13.54
C LEU A 598 -17.36 5.71 13.77
N SER A 599 -17.90 5.08 12.73
CA SER A 599 -19.05 4.17 12.77
C SER A 599 -18.87 3.05 11.74
N GLU A 600 -19.64 1.97 11.89
CA GLU A 600 -19.67 0.86 10.95
C GLU A 600 -20.48 1.22 9.69
N GLY A 601 -20.46 0.31 8.71
CA GLY A 601 -21.17 0.47 7.44
C GLY A 601 -20.26 0.78 6.24
N ALA A 602 -20.88 1.03 5.10
CA ALA A 602 -20.18 1.38 3.87
C ALA A 602 -19.62 2.80 3.94
N MET A 603 -18.52 3.07 3.21
CA MET A 603 -17.81 4.36 3.24
C MET A 603 -18.27 5.36 2.16
N GLY A 604 -19.19 4.95 1.28
CA GLY A 604 -19.54 5.69 0.07
C GLY A 604 -18.39 5.76 -0.97
N GLY A 605 -18.64 6.36 -2.13
CA GLY A 605 -17.65 6.40 -3.22
C GLY A 605 -16.43 7.27 -2.95
N LYS A 606 -16.61 8.48 -2.41
CA LYS A 606 -15.48 9.34 -2.01
C LYS A 606 -14.63 8.69 -0.93
N GLY A 607 -15.27 8.05 0.06
CA GLY A 607 -14.60 7.37 1.14
C GLY A 607 -13.77 6.19 0.63
N ARG A 608 -14.30 5.39 -0.31
CA ARG A 608 -13.55 4.34 -1.01
C ARG A 608 -12.35 4.89 -1.79
N GLY A 609 -12.55 5.99 -2.53
CA GLY A 609 -11.47 6.65 -3.28
C GLY A 609 -10.35 7.15 -2.38
N LEU A 610 -10.68 7.77 -1.24
CA LEU A 610 -9.71 8.21 -0.23
C LEU A 610 -8.99 7.04 0.45
N ALA A 611 -9.72 5.99 0.82
CA ALA A 611 -9.14 4.77 1.38
C ALA A 611 -8.14 4.14 0.42
N PHE A 612 -8.49 4.08 -0.86
CA PHE A 612 -7.62 3.60 -1.92
C PHE A 612 -6.37 4.48 -2.10
N LEU A 613 -6.53 5.81 -2.15
CA LEU A 613 -5.41 6.77 -2.21
C LEU A 613 -4.44 6.61 -1.05
N ASN A 614 -4.97 6.50 0.17
CA ASN A 614 -4.17 6.36 1.37
C ASN A 614 -3.37 5.05 1.34
N ALA A 615 -4.01 3.95 0.93
CA ALA A 615 -3.34 2.67 0.73
C ALA A 615 -2.28 2.77 -0.36
N LEU A 616 -2.55 3.47 -1.46
CA LEU A 616 -1.66 3.62 -2.59
C LEU A 616 -0.40 4.40 -2.18
N ILE A 617 -0.55 5.60 -1.60
CA ILE A 617 0.55 6.49 -1.16
C ILE A 617 1.50 5.79 -0.18
N TYR A 618 0.96 5.15 0.86
CA TYR A 618 1.81 4.57 1.91
C TYR A 618 2.34 3.17 1.58
N ASN A 619 1.81 2.49 0.54
CA ASN A 619 2.32 1.18 0.13
C ASN A 619 3.33 1.21 -1.03
N LEU A 620 3.32 2.22 -1.91
CA LEU A 620 4.14 2.20 -3.14
C LEU A 620 5.46 3.00 -3.08
N ASP A 621 5.89 3.48 -1.91
CA ASP A 621 7.21 4.10 -1.67
C ASP A 621 7.60 5.20 -2.70
N PHE A 622 6.71 6.18 -2.86
CA PHE A 622 6.82 7.31 -3.80
C PHE A 622 8.12 8.13 -3.66
N THR A 623 8.73 8.09 -2.48
CA THR A 623 9.92 8.86 -2.11
C THR A 623 11.11 8.60 -3.03
N HIS A 624 11.20 7.42 -3.65
CA HIS A 624 12.31 7.10 -4.55
C HIS A 624 12.19 7.81 -5.91
N ASN A 625 10.98 8.12 -6.36
CA ASN A 625 10.73 8.66 -7.70
C ASN A 625 10.57 10.18 -7.72
N ILE A 626 10.14 10.79 -6.62
CA ILE A 626 10.03 12.25 -6.49
C ILE A 626 10.75 12.70 -5.20
N PRO A 627 12.08 12.89 -5.25
CA PRO A 627 12.87 13.13 -4.04
C PRO A 627 12.59 14.48 -3.37
N ASP A 628 12.19 15.51 -4.13
CA ASP A 628 12.15 16.91 -3.68
C ASP A 628 10.76 17.42 -3.23
N ILE A 629 9.77 16.52 -3.08
CA ILE A 629 8.43 16.84 -2.57
C ILE A 629 7.92 15.74 -1.66
N ASN A 630 7.15 16.10 -0.63
CA ASN A 630 6.40 15.15 0.18
C ASN A 630 5.04 14.87 -0.45
N LEU A 631 4.66 13.60 -0.60
CA LEU A 631 3.31 13.21 -0.99
C LEU A 631 2.53 12.76 0.25
N LYS A 632 1.38 13.38 0.52
CA LYS A 632 0.55 13.06 1.69
C LYS A 632 -0.94 13.08 1.38
N THR A 633 -1.72 12.46 2.26
CA THR A 633 -3.18 12.66 2.41
C THR A 633 -3.42 13.49 3.68
N PRO A 634 -4.44 14.35 3.70
CA PRO A 634 -4.87 14.99 4.94
C PRO A 634 -5.49 13.96 5.88
N ARG A 635 -5.40 14.22 7.20
CA ARG A 635 -6.04 13.38 8.21
C ARG A 635 -7.54 13.30 7.95
N THR A 636 -8.04 12.07 7.91
CA THR A 636 -9.39 11.78 7.46
C THR A 636 -10.05 10.77 8.40
N ALA A 637 -11.26 11.09 8.84
CA ALA A 637 -12.15 10.21 9.58
C ALA A 637 -13.44 9.99 8.77
N ILE A 638 -14.01 8.79 8.82
CA ILE A 638 -15.20 8.41 8.05
C ILE A 638 -16.30 7.93 8.99
N ILE A 639 -17.50 8.44 8.81
CA ILE A 639 -18.75 7.95 9.41
C ILE A 639 -19.41 7.07 8.34
N GLY A 640 -19.48 5.77 8.59
CA GLY A 640 -20.12 4.80 7.69
C GLY A 640 -21.64 4.97 7.62
N THR A 641 -22.24 4.39 6.59
CA THR A 641 -23.68 4.52 6.25
C THR A 641 -24.64 4.05 7.34
N ASP A 642 -24.22 3.17 8.25
CA ASP A 642 -25.11 2.62 9.28
C ASP A 642 -25.59 3.73 10.23
N GLU A 643 -24.75 4.74 10.48
CA GLU A 643 -25.19 5.91 11.26
C GLU A 643 -26.29 6.69 10.56
N PHE A 644 -26.28 6.79 9.23
CA PHE A 644 -27.34 7.46 8.48
C PHE A 644 -28.66 6.70 8.63
N GLU A 645 -28.64 5.37 8.55
CA GLU A 645 -29.83 4.53 8.78
C GLU A 645 -30.35 4.71 10.21
N PHE A 646 -29.48 4.56 11.21
CA PHE A 646 -29.85 4.80 12.61
C PHE A 646 -30.39 6.21 12.84
N PHE A 647 -29.88 7.21 12.13
CA PHE A 647 -30.36 8.58 12.23
C PHE A 647 -31.78 8.73 11.65
N ILE A 648 -32.06 8.13 10.49
CA ILE A 648 -33.41 8.16 9.90
C ILE A 648 -34.42 7.44 10.81
N ASP A 649 -34.05 6.25 11.30
CA ASP A 649 -34.91 5.41 12.14
C ASP A 649 -35.19 6.05 13.51
N ASN A 650 -34.15 6.50 14.23
CA ASN A 650 -34.31 7.04 15.59
C ASN A 650 -35.04 8.38 15.64
N ASN A 651 -35.17 9.07 14.50
CA ASN A 651 -35.82 10.37 14.40
C ASN A 651 -37.14 10.31 13.60
N ASP A 652 -37.63 9.10 13.28
CA ASP A 652 -38.88 8.84 12.54
C ASP A 652 -38.98 9.58 11.20
N LEU A 653 -37.87 9.68 10.45
CA LEU A 653 -37.77 10.51 9.24
C LEU A 653 -38.22 9.81 7.94
N HIS A 654 -38.74 8.59 8.00
CA HIS A 654 -39.14 7.82 6.81
C HIS A 654 -40.23 8.49 5.94
N TYR A 655 -41.09 9.35 6.52
CA TYR A 655 -42.12 10.07 5.75
C TYR A 655 -41.53 11.05 4.71
N ILE A 656 -40.25 11.40 4.81
CA ILE A 656 -39.58 12.32 3.89
C ILE A 656 -39.41 11.68 2.50
N TYR A 657 -39.41 10.34 2.41
CA TYR A 657 -39.35 9.63 1.14
C TYR A 657 -40.67 9.69 0.34
N SER A 658 -41.81 9.93 1.00
CA SER A 658 -43.15 9.88 0.37
C SER A 658 -43.77 11.25 0.10
N GLU A 659 -43.40 12.31 0.84
CA GLU A 659 -43.98 13.65 0.69
C GLU A 659 -43.00 14.63 0.02
N SER A 660 -43.44 15.35 -1.03
CA SER A 660 -42.65 16.44 -1.63
C SER A 660 -42.68 17.69 -0.74
N LYS A 661 -41.79 17.73 0.25
CA LYS A 661 -41.60 18.91 1.12
C LYS A 661 -40.56 19.89 0.56
N GLU A 662 -40.68 21.14 0.98
CA GLU A 662 -39.67 22.17 0.77
C GLU A 662 -38.38 21.78 1.51
N TYR A 663 -37.24 22.02 0.85
CA TYR A 663 -35.94 21.60 1.35
C TYR A 663 -35.56 22.28 2.68
N GLU A 664 -35.99 23.52 2.89
CA GLU A 664 -35.71 24.26 4.12
C GLU A 664 -36.39 23.64 5.35
N GLU A 665 -37.61 23.12 5.20
CA GLU A 665 -38.30 22.37 6.26
C GLU A 665 -37.54 21.09 6.61
N ILE A 666 -37.01 20.40 5.60
CA ILE A 666 -36.19 19.19 5.77
C ILE A 666 -34.92 19.52 6.55
N LYS A 667 -34.20 20.59 6.20
CA LYS A 667 -32.99 21.04 6.93
C LYS A 667 -33.27 21.25 8.42
N GLN A 668 -34.35 21.96 8.76
CA GLN A 668 -34.72 22.22 10.15
C GLN A 668 -35.04 20.94 10.93
N ARG A 669 -35.77 20.00 10.31
CA ARG A 669 -36.08 18.72 10.95
C ARG A 669 -34.82 17.87 11.18
N PHE A 670 -33.91 17.83 10.21
CA PHE A 670 -32.62 17.14 10.37
C PHE A 670 -31.78 17.77 11.48
N LEU A 671 -31.71 19.10 11.58
CA LEU A 671 -31.00 19.79 12.66
C LEU A 671 -31.53 19.43 14.05
N ASN A 672 -32.86 19.31 14.19
CA ASN A 672 -33.51 18.89 15.43
C ASN A 672 -33.31 17.40 15.77
N GLY A 673 -32.93 16.59 14.79
CA GLY A 673 -32.63 15.17 14.99
C GLY A 673 -31.38 14.92 15.84
N LYS A 674 -31.29 13.73 16.43
CA LYS A 674 -30.18 13.29 17.29
C LYS A 674 -29.36 12.19 16.61
N LEU A 675 -28.03 12.38 16.61
CA LEU A 675 -27.05 11.35 16.25
C LEU A 675 -26.87 10.35 17.41
N THR A 676 -26.27 9.20 17.14
CA THR A 676 -26.06 8.18 18.17
C THR A 676 -25.11 8.69 19.28
N PRO A 677 -25.36 8.35 20.56
CA PRO A 677 -24.51 8.80 21.66
C PRO A 677 -23.04 8.36 21.52
N THR A 678 -22.83 7.18 20.93
CA THR A 678 -21.50 6.63 20.66
C THR A 678 -20.73 7.49 19.67
N LEU A 679 -21.35 7.89 18.55
CA LEU A 679 -20.71 8.76 17.57
C LEU A 679 -20.39 10.13 18.17
N VAL A 680 -21.33 10.74 18.89
CA VAL A 680 -21.13 12.05 19.54
C VAL A 680 -19.94 12.02 20.50
N LYS A 681 -19.78 10.93 21.28
CA LYS A 681 -18.61 10.74 22.15
C LYS A 681 -17.30 10.67 21.35
N ARG A 682 -17.25 9.86 20.28
CA ARG A 682 -16.07 9.70 19.42
C ARG A 682 -15.68 11.02 18.73
N LEU A 683 -16.67 11.78 18.24
CA LEU A 683 -16.45 13.12 17.67
C LEU A 683 -15.86 14.09 18.69
N LYS A 684 -16.37 14.09 19.93
CA LYS A 684 -15.85 14.95 21.00
C LYS A 684 -14.39 14.66 21.33
N GLU A 685 -13.99 13.39 21.34
CA GLU A 685 -12.61 12.98 21.55
C GLU A 685 -11.70 13.35 20.37
N MET A 686 -12.16 13.13 19.13
CA MET A 686 -11.44 13.56 17.92
C MET A 686 -11.18 15.08 17.89
N LEU A 687 -12.20 15.89 18.20
CA LEU A 687 -12.09 17.36 18.22
C LEU A 687 -11.17 17.90 19.34
N ARG A 688 -10.83 17.09 20.35
CA ARG A 688 -9.80 17.47 21.34
C ARG A 688 -8.37 17.34 20.79
N LEU A 689 -8.19 16.53 19.75
CA LEU A 689 -6.89 16.27 19.13
C LEU A 689 -6.66 17.13 17.88
N ILE A 690 -7.73 17.64 17.27
CA ILE A 690 -7.69 18.40 16.03
C ILE A 690 -8.22 19.81 16.24
N ASP A 691 -7.32 20.79 16.13
CA ASP A 691 -7.62 22.22 16.23
C ASP A 691 -7.55 22.96 14.89
N LYS A 692 -7.35 22.24 13.78
CA LYS A 692 -7.38 22.79 12.42
C LYS A 692 -8.81 22.84 11.87
N PRO A 693 -9.08 23.70 10.86
CA PRO A 693 -10.36 23.69 10.16
C PRO A 693 -10.69 22.32 9.57
N LEU A 694 -11.97 21.98 9.52
CA LEU A 694 -12.50 20.69 9.10
C LEU A 694 -13.42 20.86 7.90
N ALA A 695 -13.29 19.98 6.91
CA ALA A 695 -14.24 19.79 5.83
C ALA A 695 -15.14 18.58 6.15
N ILE A 696 -16.45 18.81 6.22
CA ILE A 696 -17.48 17.79 6.38
C ILE A 696 -18.08 17.54 5.00
N ARG A 697 -17.70 16.43 4.38
CA ARG A 697 -18.00 16.10 2.98
C ARG A 697 -19.00 14.95 2.90
N SER A 698 -19.94 15.06 1.96
CA SER A 698 -20.82 13.97 1.55
C SER A 698 -20.05 12.84 0.86
N SER A 699 -20.43 11.60 1.11
CA SER A 699 -19.95 10.42 0.40
C SER A 699 -21.12 9.46 0.17
N GLY A 700 -21.88 9.69 -0.91
CA GLY A 700 -22.97 8.81 -1.32
C GLY A 700 -22.50 7.43 -1.76
N LEU A 701 -23.38 6.43 -1.77
CA LEU A 701 -23.06 5.08 -2.24
C LEU A 701 -22.81 5.05 -3.75
N PHE A 702 -23.64 5.78 -4.50
CA PHE A 702 -23.59 5.89 -5.96
C PHE A 702 -22.69 7.04 -6.44
N GLU A 703 -22.45 8.03 -5.58
CA GLU A 703 -21.47 9.11 -5.83
C GLU A 703 -20.08 8.51 -6.14
N ASP A 704 -19.38 9.03 -7.15
CA ASP A 704 -18.07 8.54 -7.60
C ASP A 704 -17.96 7.01 -7.83
N SER A 705 -19.08 6.32 -8.12
CA SER A 705 -19.11 4.92 -8.51
C SER A 705 -18.43 4.70 -9.87
N LEU A 706 -17.71 3.60 -10.07
CA LEU A 706 -16.99 3.31 -11.32
C LEU A 706 -17.88 3.28 -12.58
N MET A 707 -19.16 2.95 -12.43
CA MET A 707 -20.09 2.86 -13.56
C MET A 707 -20.82 4.17 -13.84
N GLN A 708 -20.89 5.07 -12.85
CA GLN A 708 -21.75 6.26 -12.83
C GLN A 708 -21.22 7.35 -11.85
N PRO A 709 -20.00 7.88 -12.04
CA PRO A 709 -19.47 8.98 -11.25
C PRO A 709 -20.28 10.26 -11.46
N PHE A 710 -20.88 10.79 -10.40
CA PHE A 710 -21.63 12.04 -10.42
C PHE A 710 -20.97 13.04 -9.48
N ALA A 711 -20.80 14.27 -9.95
CA ALA A 711 -19.99 15.27 -9.25
C ALA A 711 -20.87 16.42 -8.75
N GLY A 712 -20.73 16.76 -7.46
CA GLY A 712 -21.25 18.02 -6.90
C GLY A 712 -22.76 18.05 -6.63
N VAL A 713 -23.39 16.88 -6.48
CA VAL A 713 -24.83 16.77 -6.21
C VAL A 713 -25.18 17.07 -4.75
N PHE A 714 -24.25 16.80 -3.83
CA PHE A 714 -24.46 16.89 -2.39
C PHE A 714 -23.60 18.00 -1.77
N GLU A 715 -24.07 18.55 -0.64
CA GLU A 715 -23.45 19.69 0.02
C GLU A 715 -22.17 19.28 0.79
N THR A 716 -21.23 20.22 0.92
CA THR A 716 -20.01 20.10 1.73
C THR A 716 -19.85 21.35 2.59
N TYR A 717 -19.54 21.17 3.87
CA TYR A 717 -19.43 22.26 4.83
C TYR A 717 -17.99 22.40 5.34
N LEU A 718 -17.43 23.61 5.28
CA LEU A 718 -16.14 23.93 5.89
C LEU A 718 -16.33 24.64 7.23
N LEU A 719 -15.73 24.08 8.27
CA LEU A 719 -15.79 24.57 9.65
C LEU A 719 -14.40 25.11 10.05
N PRO A 720 -14.29 26.35 10.55
CA PRO A 720 -13.07 26.90 11.15
C PRO A 720 -12.51 26.10 12.32
N ASN A 721 -13.40 25.44 13.09
CA ASN A 721 -13.04 24.55 14.21
C ASN A 721 -12.10 25.17 15.28
N ASN A 722 -12.22 26.49 15.51
CA ASN A 722 -11.29 27.25 16.35
C ASN A 722 -11.94 27.85 17.61
N HIS A 723 -13.20 27.53 17.91
CA HIS A 723 -13.87 28.02 19.11
C HIS A 723 -13.24 27.42 20.39
N PRO A 724 -12.97 28.21 21.44
CA PRO A 724 -12.31 27.72 22.66
C PRO A 724 -13.14 26.67 23.41
N ASP A 725 -14.47 26.78 23.41
CA ASP A 725 -15.37 25.76 23.95
C ASP A 725 -15.53 24.59 22.97
N ILE A 726 -15.11 23.41 23.40
CA ILE A 726 -15.25 22.14 22.68
C ILE A 726 -16.71 21.77 22.39
N ASN A 727 -17.66 22.17 23.24
CA ASN A 727 -19.07 21.83 23.04
C ASN A 727 -19.68 22.64 21.88
N VAL A 728 -19.21 23.86 21.65
CA VAL A 728 -19.60 24.66 20.48
C VAL A 728 -19.03 24.04 19.21
N ARG A 729 -17.74 23.66 19.21
CA ARG A 729 -17.12 22.93 18.09
C ARG A 729 -17.84 21.63 17.76
N LEU A 730 -18.15 20.84 18.80
CA LEU A 730 -18.92 19.60 18.68
C LEU A 730 -20.29 19.86 18.07
N LYS A 731 -21.02 20.88 18.55
CA LYS A 731 -22.33 21.26 18.02
C LYS A 731 -22.25 21.60 16.53
N GLN A 732 -21.31 22.47 16.14
CA GLN A 732 -21.09 22.86 14.74
C GLN A 732 -20.77 21.64 13.85
N THR A 733 -19.91 20.73 14.33
CA THR A 733 -19.61 19.49 13.61
C THR A 733 -20.84 18.59 13.48
N THR A 734 -21.61 18.37 14.55
CA THR A 734 -22.82 17.54 14.48
C THR A 734 -23.90 18.16 13.61
N ASP A 735 -24.07 19.48 13.62
CA ASP A 735 -25.05 20.18 12.80
C ASP A 735 -24.67 20.11 11.32
N ALA A 736 -23.38 20.25 10.98
CA ALA A 736 -22.88 20.05 9.62
C ALA A 736 -23.12 18.61 9.12
N ILE A 737 -22.89 17.59 9.95
CA ILE A 737 -23.15 16.18 9.59
C ILE A 737 -24.64 15.97 9.25
N LYS A 738 -25.54 16.50 10.07
CA LYS A 738 -26.99 16.40 9.83
C LYS A 738 -27.42 17.11 8.54
N LEU A 739 -26.83 18.26 8.23
CA LEU A 739 -27.11 18.98 6.98
C LEU A 739 -26.57 18.22 5.75
N VAL A 740 -25.41 17.57 5.87
CA VAL A 740 -24.92 16.66 4.82
C VAL A 740 -25.91 15.51 4.59
N TYR A 741 -26.47 14.91 5.64
CA TYR A 741 -27.53 13.90 5.49
C TYR A 741 -28.79 14.48 4.83
N ALA A 742 -29.18 15.71 5.16
CA ALA A 742 -30.31 16.37 4.54
C ALA A 742 -30.12 16.61 3.03
N SER A 743 -28.87 16.79 2.57
CA SER A 743 -28.56 17.12 1.17
C SER A 743 -29.03 16.11 0.12
N ILE A 744 -29.28 14.84 0.51
CA ILE A 744 -29.90 13.82 -0.34
C ILE A 744 -31.28 14.26 -0.84
N PHE A 745 -31.99 15.05 -0.04
CA PHE A 745 -33.36 15.48 -0.30
C PHE A 745 -33.45 16.86 -0.97
N SER A 746 -32.32 17.46 -1.35
CA SER A 746 -32.32 18.71 -2.11
C SER A 746 -32.99 18.54 -3.48
N ASP A 747 -33.54 19.61 -4.04
CA ASP A 747 -34.20 19.55 -5.36
C ASP A 747 -33.24 19.09 -6.46
N MET A 748 -31.97 19.50 -6.37
CA MET A 748 -30.92 19.05 -7.28
C MET A 748 -30.68 17.55 -7.15
N ALA A 749 -30.50 17.02 -5.93
CA ALA A 749 -30.27 15.59 -5.70
C ALA A 749 -31.49 14.74 -6.08
N ARG A 750 -32.71 15.18 -5.77
CA ARG A 750 -33.94 14.48 -6.17
C ARG A 750 -34.14 14.44 -7.68
N GLY A 751 -33.92 15.55 -8.37
CA GLY A 751 -33.96 15.61 -9.84
C GLY A 751 -32.91 14.68 -10.45
N TYR A 752 -31.74 14.64 -9.83
CA TYR A 752 -30.63 13.79 -10.21
C TYR A 752 -30.94 12.28 -10.10
N ILE A 753 -31.33 11.82 -8.91
CA ILE A 753 -31.63 10.40 -8.62
C ILE A 753 -32.75 9.89 -9.54
N ARG A 754 -33.76 10.73 -9.81
CA ARG A 754 -34.85 10.42 -10.75
C ARG A 754 -34.36 10.27 -12.19
N ALA A 755 -33.43 11.12 -12.64
CA ALA A 755 -32.91 11.06 -14.01
C ALA A 755 -32.17 9.74 -14.30
N VAL A 756 -31.63 9.09 -13.26
CA VAL A 756 -30.90 7.80 -13.36
C VAL A 756 -31.82 6.59 -13.08
N ASN A 757 -33.12 6.81 -12.89
CA ASN A 757 -34.11 5.77 -12.56
C ASN A 757 -33.85 5.00 -11.25
N TYR A 758 -33.16 5.60 -10.28
CA TYR A 758 -33.01 5.04 -8.93
C TYR A 758 -34.09 5.57 -7.99
N ARG A 759 -34.31 4.85 -6.88
CA ARG A 759 -35.15 5.34 -5.78
C ARG A 759 -34.30 6.10 -4.77
N ILE A 760 -34.84 7.20 -4.26
CA ILE A 760 -34.15 8.02 -3.24
C ILE A 760 -33.84 7.20 -1.98
N GLU A 761 -34.69 6.23 -1.63
CA GLU A 761 -34.50 5.32 -0.50
C GLU A 761 -33.28 4.39 -0.64
N GLU A 762 -32.80 4.15 -1.87
CA GLU A 762 -31.63 3.30 -2.11
C GLU A 762 -30.30 4.06 -1.92
N GLU A 763 -30.33 5.40 -1.96
CA GLU A 763 -29.15 6.23 -1.71
C GLU A 763 -28.91 6.36 -0.21
N LYS A 764 -27.73 5.91 0.24
CA LYS A 764 -27.27 6.04 1.63
C LYS A 764 -26.04 6.93 1.69
N MET A 765 -25.94 7.72 2.75
CA MET A 765 -24.88 8.71 2.89
C MET A 765 -23.88 8.31 3.97
N ALA A 766 -22.62 8.14 3.57
CA ALA A 766 -21.50 8.22 4.50
C ALA A 766 -21.01 9.67 4.59
N VAL A 767 -20.32 10.02 5.68
CA VAL A 767 -19.77 11.38 5.88
C VAL A 767 -18.27 11.29 6.11
N ILE A 768 -17.52 12.12 5.39
CA ILE A 768 -16.07 12.22 5.51
C ILE A 768 -15.75 13.51 6.27
N ILE A 769 -14.98 13.38 7.35
CA ILE A 769 -14.44 14.48 8.12
C ILE A 769 -12.95 14.56 7.83
N GLN A 770 -12.52 15.64 7.19
CA GLN A 770 -11.15 15.78 6.71
C GLN A 770 -10.54 17.10 7.19
N GLU A 771 -9.27 17.08 7.61
CA GLU A 771 -8.55 18.32 7.91
C GLU A 771 -8.38 19.16 6.62
N VAL A 772 -8.67 20.45 6.70
CA VAL A 772 -8.43 21.38 5.59
C VAL A 772 -6.92 21.62 5.45
N VAL A 773 -6.41 21.45 4.24
CA VAL A 773 -5.00 21.72 3.92
C VAL A 773 -4.78 23.22 3.83
N GLY A 774 -3.79 23.73 4.56
CA GLY A 774 -3.43 25.14 4.53
C GLY A 774 -2.70 25.60 5.79
N ASN A 775 -2.47 26.91 5.87
CA ASN A 775 -1.86 27.58 7.00
C ASN A 775 -2.73 28.75 7.46
N LYS A 776 -2.56 29.14 8.73
CA LYS A 776 -3.23 30.31 9.31
C LYS A 776 -2.47 31.58 8.96
N TYR A 777 -3.18 32.56 8.41
CA TYR A 777 -2.70 33.91 8.13
C TYR A 777 -3.72 34.90 8.70
N GLU A 778 -3.37 35.57 9.79
CA GLU A 778 -4.29 36.43 10.55
C GLU A 778 -5.59 35.66 10.91
N ASP A 779 -6.75 36.15 10.44
CA ASP A 779 -8.06 35.54 10.63
C ASP A 779 -8.51 34.66 9.45
N MET A 780 -7.58 34.26 8.59
CA MET A 780 -7.85 33.43 7.41
C MET A 780 -7.04 32.13 7.45
N PHE A 781 -7.58 31.07 6.84
CA PHE A 781 -6.87 29.80 6.66
C PHE A 781 -7.01 29.28 5.23
N TYR A 782 -5.89 29.07 4.54
CA TYR A 782 -5.87 28.63 3.14
C TYR A 782 -4.52 28.01 2.73
N PRO A 783 -4.48 27.16 1.68
CA PRO A 783 -3.24 26.64 1.10
C PRO A 783 -2.65 27.60 0.07
N HIS A 784 -1.36 27.43 -0.24
CA HIS A 784 -0.68 28.25 -1.25
C HIS A 784 -1.23 27.98 -2.66
N ILE A 785 -1.48 26.72 -2.99
CA ILE A 785 -1.98 26.29 -4.29
C ILE A 785 -3.03 25.22 -4.09
N SER A 786 -4.08 25.27 -4.89
CA SER A 786 -5.03 24.17 -5.04
C SER A 786 -5.35 23.98 -6.53
N GLY A 787 -5.76 22.78 -6.90
CA GLY A 787 -6.03 22.49 -8.29
C GLY A 787 -6.71 21.17 -8.56
N VAL A 788 -7.10 21.03 -9.81
CA VAL A 788 -7.66 19.81 -10.39
C VAL A 788 -6.78 19.42 -11.57
N ALA A 789 -6.43 18.14 -11.69
CA ALA A 789 -5.70 17.64 -12.84
C ALA A 789 -6.39 16.41 -13.42
N GLN A 790 -6.42 16.32 -14.74
CA GLN A 790 -7.07 15.25 -15.49
C GLN A 790 -6.04 14.53 -16.36
N SER A 791 -6.06 13.20 -16.37
CA SER A 791 -5.14 12.38 -17.17
C SER A 791 -5.49 12.33 -18.66
N TYR A 792 -6.62 12.93 -19.05
CA TYR A 792 -7.08 13.00 -20.42
C TYR A 792 -7.61 14.40 -20.72
N ASN A 793 -7.12 15.01 -21.79
CA ASN A 793 -7.56 16.31 -22.25
C ASN A 793 -8.35 16.16 -23.56
N TYR A 794 -9.65 16.42 -23.54
CA TYR A 794 -10.48 16.42 -24.75
C TYR A 794 -10.15 17.57 -25.71
N TYR A 795 -9.51 18.64 -25.20
CA TYR A 795 -9.15 19.84 -25.95
C TYR A 795 -7.64 20.11 -25.81
N PRO A 796 -6.76 19.26 -26.37
CA PRO A 796 -5.34 19.55 -26.40
C PRO A 796 -5.07 20.79 -27.26
N PHE A 797 -4.07 21.55 -26.85
CA PHE A 797 -3.60 22.75 -27.52
C PHE A 797 -2.14 22.58 -27.93
N ALA A 798 -1.67 23.38 -28.89
CA ALA A 798 -0.33 23.27 -29.48
C ALA A 798 -0.06 21.83 -30.01
N HIS A 799 1.05 21.22 -29.61
CA HIS A 799 1.48 19.86 -30.02
C HIS A 799 1.13 18.77 -28.98
N MET A 800 0.28 19.10 -28.01
CA MET A 800 -0.15 18.17 -26.96
C MET A 800 -1.08 17.08 -27.52
N LYS A 801 -0.98 15.87 -26.99
CA LYS A 801 -1.90 14.75 -27.26
C LYS A 801 -3.00 14.67 -26.20
N PRO A 802 -4.21 14.16 -26.52
CA PRO A 802 -5.27 13.99 -25.53
C PRO A 802 -4.85 13.18 -24.29
N GLU A 803 -4.01 12.15 -24.48
CA GLU A 803 -3.58 11.25 -23.41
C GLU A 803 -2.56 11.87 -22.43
N GLU A 804 -2.07 13.08 -22.72
CA GLU A 804 -1.05 13.76 -21.92
C GLU A 804 -1.63 14.64 -20.80
N GLY A 805 -2.96 14.75 -20.70
CA GLY A 805 -3.65 15.36 -19.57
C GLY A 805 -3.37 16.87 -19.34
N TYR A 806 -4.14 17.49 -18.47
CA TYR A 806 -3.95 18.90 -18.13
C TYR A 806 -4.24 19.16 -16.66
N ALA A 807 -3.71 20.27 -16.14
CA ALA A 807 -3.97 20.73 -14.79
C ALA A 807 -4.51 22.16 -14.81
N VAL A 808 -5.38 22.45 -13.85
CA VAL A 808 -5.90 23.78 -13.55
C VAL A 808 -5.57 24.08 -12.09
N ALA A 809 -4.89 25.19 -11.86
CA ALA A 809 -4.43 25.60 -10.53
C ALA A 809 -4.89 27.03 -10.20
N ALA A 810 -5.19 27.25 -8.92
CA ALA A 810 -5.52 28.55 -8.36
C ALA A 810 -4.81 28.76 -7.02
N PHE A 811 -4.71 30.02 -6.62
CA PHE A 811 -4.25 30.41 -5.29
C PHE A 811 -5.41 30.30 -4.29
N GLY A 812 -5.14 29.82 -3.07
CA GLY A 812 -6.17 29.62 -2.03
C GLY A 812 -6.89 28.27 -2.14
N LEU A 813 -8.10 28.16 -1.57
CA LEU A 813 -8.85 26.90 -1.48
C LEU A 813 -9.36 26.37 -2.84
N GLY A 814 -9.39 25.05 -2.97
CA GLY A 814 -9.74 24.32 -4.21
C GLY A 814 -11.15 24.58 -4.75
N LYS A 815 -12.06 25.08 -3.90
CA LYS A 815 -13.40 25.51 -4.30
C LYS A 815 -13.35 26.51 -5.47
N TYR A 816 -12.29 27.30 -5.59
CA TYR A 816 -12.10 28.23 -6.72
C TYR A 816 -12.04 27.50 -8.07
N VAL A 817 -11.26 26.42 -8.16
CA VAL A 817 -11.09 25.65 -9.41
C VAL A 817 -12.32 24.79 -9.69
N VAL A 818 -12.86 24.15 -8.65
CA VAL A 818 -14.04 23.27 -8.74
C VAL A 818 -15.27 24.04 -9.26
N GLU A 819 -15.38 25.31 -8.91
CA GLU A 819 -16.48 26.19 -9.36
C GLU A 819 -16.28 26.80 -10.76
N GLY A 820 -15.18 26.47 -11.44
CA GLY A 820 -14.89 26.93 -12.80
C GLY A 820 -14.57 28.42 -12.90
N GLU A 821 -14.03 29.03 -11.84
CA GLU A 821 -13.60 30.44 -11.83
C GLU A 821 -12.34 30.67 -12.69
N ARG A 822 -11.86 31.92 -12.76
CA ARG A 822 -10.68 32.34 -13.54
C ARG A 822 -9.36 31.79 -12.98
N ALA A 823 -9.08 30.52 -13.26
CA ALA A 823 -7.89 29.78 -12.80
C ALA A 823 -6.86 29.52 -13.92
N PHE A 824 -5.61 29.24 -13.55
CA PHE A 824 -4.52 29.06 -14.49
C PHE A 824 -4.45 27.61 -15.00
N ARG A 825 -4.49 27.43 -16.33
CA ARG A 825 -4.43 26.12 -16.99
C ARG A 825 -3.05 25.86 -17.58
N PHE A 826 -2.49 24.67 -17.36
CA PHE A 826 -1.21 24.25 -17.93
C PHE A 826 -1.19 22.74 -18.22
N SER A 827 -0.20 22.30 -19.02
CA SER A 827 0.07 20.87 -19.23
C SER A 827 1.15 20.41 -18.25
N PRO A 828 0.92 19.38 -17.41
CA PRO A 828 1.96 18.81 -16.55
C PRO A 828 3.18 18.31 -17.34
N LYS A 829 2.96 17.78 -18.55
CA LYS A 829 4.03 17.29 -19.43
C LYS A 829 4.81 18.42 -20.14
N TYR A 830 4.14 19.53 -20.44
CA TYR A 830 4.75 20.71 -21.06
C TYR A 830 4.42 21.98 -20.25
N PRO A 831 4.97 22.13 -19.02
CA PRO A 831 4.56 23.18 -18.09
C PRO A 831 4.99 24.59 -18.52
N THR A 832 5.98 24.70 -19.41
CA THR A 832 6.51 25.98 -19.91
C THR A 832 5.75 26.52 -21.12
N THR A 833 4.86 25.75 -21.73
CA THR A 833 4.14 26.15 -22.94
C THR A 833 3.04 27.16 -22.60
N GLU A 834 3.14 28.36 -23.17
CA GLU A 834 2.15 29.42 -22.96
C GLU A 834 0.95 29.26 -23.90
N ILE A 835 -0.26 29.23 -23.33
CA ILE A 835 -1.53 29.02 -24.06
C ILE A 835 -2.15 30.36 -24.50
N LEU A 836 -1.90 31.42 -23.72
CA LEU A 836 -2.58 32.71 -23.82
C LEU A 836 -1.56 33.83 -24.06
N SER A 837 -1.96 34.86 -24.82
CA SER A 837 -1.15 36.06 -24.97
C SER A 837 -0.97 36.78 -23.61
N PRO A 838 0.09 37.59 -23.41
CA PRO A 838 0.30 38.30 -22.16
C PRO A 838 -0.90 39.14 -21.71
N LYS A 839 -1.61 39.78 -22.66
CA LYS A 839 -2.82 40.56 -22.36
C LYS A 839 -3.98 39.69 -21.91
N ASP A 840 -4.16 38.53 -22.54
CA ASP A 840 -5.21 37.57 -22.16
C ASP A 840 -4.92 36.91 -20.81
N GLN A 841 -3.65 36.66 -20.48
CA GLN A 841 -3.25 36.17 -19.16
C GLN A 841 -3.62 37.16 -18.05
N VAL A 842 -3.42 38.46 -18.26
CA VAL A 842 -3.83 39.50 -17.29
C VAL A 842 -5.35 39.53 -17.14
N ARG A 843 -6.09 39.52 -18.26
CA ARG A 843 -7.56 39.56 -18.26
C ARG A 843 -8.19 38.36 -17.54
N ASN A 844 -7.59 37.18 -17.72
CA ASN A 844 -8.08 35.92 -17.18
C ASN A 844 -7.38 35.52 -15.86
N SER A 845 -6.59 36.42 -15.26
CA SER A 845 -5.93 36.15 -13.98
C SER A 845 -6.92 36.18 -12.83
N GLN A 846 -6.64 35.38 -11.81
CA GLN A 846 -7.31 35.41 -10.52
C GLN A 846 -7.12 36.78 -9.84
N THR A 847 -8.20 37.32 -9.30
CA THR A 847 -8.26 38.62 -8.58
C THR A 847 -8.71 38.45 -7.12
N GLU A 848 -9.48 37.40 -6.84
CA GLU A 848 -9.96 37.03 -5.51
C GLU A 848 -9.68 35.54 -5.26
N PHE A 849 -9.62 35.12 -4.00
CA PHE A 849 -9.45 33.70 -3.65
C PHE A 849 -10.35 33.29 -2.49
N TYR A 850 -10.59 31.98 -2.31
CA TYR A 850 -11.35 31.47 -1.17
C TYR A 850 -10.42 31.11 0.00
N ALA A 851 -10.82 31.49 1.21
CA ALA A 851 -10.20 31.10 2.47
C ALA A 851 -11.26 30.71 3.51
N VAL A 852 -10.88 29.91 4.51
CA VAL A 852 -11.72 29.66 5.68
C VAL A 852 -11.64 30.87 6.60
N ASP A 853 -12.78 31.39 7.00
CA ASP A 853 -12.90 32.55 7.89
C ASP A 853 -12.78 32.12 9.36
N LEU A 854 -11.65 32.42 9.99
CA LEU A 854 -11.40 32.10 11.40
C LEU A 854 -12.04 33.12 12.36
N SER A 855 -12.52 34.27 11.87
CA SER A 855 -13.17 35.27 12.73
C SER A 855 -14.58 34.86 13.15
N LYS A 856 -15.27 34.07 12.30
CA LYS A 856 -16.64 33.57 12.54
C LYS A 856 -16.66 32.47 13.59
N LYS A 857 -16.92 32.85 14.84
CA LYS A 857 -17.06 31.93 15.98
C LYS A 857 -18.41 31.19 16.00
N ASP A 858 -19.49 31.88 15.65
CA ASP A 858 -20.85 31.33 15.56
C ASP A 858 -21.31 31.33 14.11
N ILE A 859 -21.14 30.19 13.45
CA ILE A 859 -21.42 30.04 12.02
C ILE A 859 -22.85 29.62 11.81
N ASN A 860 -23.54 30.35 10.94
CA ASN A 860 -24.87 29.98 10.49
C ASN A 860 -24.78 28.99 9.33
N LEU A 861 -24.78 27.69 9.63
CA LEU A 861 -24.67 26.64 8.60
C LEU A 861 -25.86 26.58 7.63
N LEU A 862 -26.98 27.26 7.93
CA LEU A 862 -28.12 27.36 7.01
C LEU A 862 -27.81 28.23 5.78
N GLU A 863 -26.79 29.09 5.84
CA GLU A 863 -26.28 29.85 4.68
C GLU A 863 -25.62 28.94 3.63
N GLY A 864 -25.50 27.65 3.90
CA GLY A 864 -24.99 26.64 2.98
C GLY A 864 -23.47 26.54 2.99
N ASP A 865 -22.92 26.19 1.83
CA ASP A 865 -21.52 25.84 1.63
C ASP A 865 -20.55 27.05 1.67
N MET A 866 -21.07 28.27 1.80
CA MET A 866 -20.33 29.52 1.95
C MET A 866 -20.27 30.02 3.40
N ALA A 867 -21.00 29.40 4.33
CA ALA A 867 -21.15 29.89 5.71
C ALA A 867 -19.81 30.13 6.42
N GLY A 868 -18.85 29.21 6.27
CA GLY A 868 -17.52 29.26 6.87
C GLY A 868 -16.41 29.86 5.99
N LEU A 869 -16.76 30.43 4.84
CA LEU A 869 -15.79 30.93 3.85
C LEU A 869 -15.81 32.45 3.72
N VAL A 870 -14.67 33.00 3.32
CA VAL A 870 -14.50 34.39 2.90
C VAL A 870 -13.81 34.42 1.53
N LYS A 871 -14.11 35.44 0.73
CA LYS A 871 -13.54 35.65 -0.61
C LYS A 871 -12.74 36.96 -0.69
N PRO A 872 -11.54 37.03 -0.09
CA PRO A 872 -10.69 38.23 -0.12
C PRO A 872 -10.05 38.49 -1.50
N ASP A 873 -9.60 39.73 -1.69
CA ASP A 873 -8.78 40.15 -2.82
C ASP A 873 -7.35 39.60 -2.70
N ILE A 874 -6.71 39.29 -3.84
CA ILE A 874 -5.36 38.75 -3.93
C ILE A 874 -4.28 39.65 -3.29
N TYR A 875 -4.52 40.97 -3.16
CA TYR A 875 -3.59 41.87 -2.47
C TYR A 875 -3.51 41.59 -0.97
N GLU A 876 -4.53 41.01 -0.33
CA GLU A 876 -4.43 40.54 1.05
C GLU A 876 -3.42 39.39 1.17
N ALA A 877 -3.37 38.48 0.19
CA ALA A 877 -2.37 37.41 0.15
C ALA A 877 -0.94 37.92 -0.09
N GLU A 878 -0.78 39.07 -0.75
CA GLU A 878 0.50 39.75 -0.92
C GLU A 878 1.03 40.28 0.43
N LYS A 879 0.14 40.85 1.27
CA LYS A 879 0.51 41.27 2.65
C LYS A 879 0.97 40.09 3.51
N HIS A 880 0.35 38.92 3.33
CA HIS A 880 0.78 37.69 4.01
C HIS A 880 2.10 37.11 3.48
N SER A 881 2.73 37.71 2.45
CA SER A 881 3.94 37.21 1.78
C SER A 881 3.81 35.83 1.13
N THR A 882 2.58 35.37 0.92
CA THR A 882 2.27 34.03 0.37
C THR A 882 2.31 33.98 -1.16
N LEU A 883 2.22 35.13 -1.83
CA LEU A 883 2.10 35.25 -3.29
C LEU A 883 3.43 35.11 -4.06
N LYS A 884 4.57 35.20 -3.38
CA LYS A 884 5.91 35.39 -3.96
C LYS A 884 6.28 34.41 -5.08
N HIS A 885 5.89 33.14 -4.95
CA HIS A 885 6.19 32.09 -5.94
C HIS A 885 5.00 31.72 -6.82
N CYS A 886 3.82 32.29 -6.56
CA CYS A 886 2.57 31.99 -7.27
C CYS A 886 2.21 33.05 -8.34
N ALA A 887 2.72 34.27 -8.20
CA ALA A 887 2.43 35.38 -9.10
C ALA A 887 3.62 35.83 -9.97
N SER A 888 3.27 36.50 -11.05
CA SER A 888 4.15 37.28 -11.93
C SER A 888 3.63 38.72 -12.06
N VAL A 889 4.45 39.60 -12.62
CA VAL A 889 4.10 41.00 -12.89
C VAL A 889 4.04 41.25 -14.39
N TYR A 890 2.95 41.86 -14.85
CA TYR A 890 2.82 42.34 -16.22
C TYR A 890 3.38 43.76 -16.38
N ASP A 891 4.23 43.95 -17.39
CA ASP A 891 4.74 45.26 -17.83
C ASP A 891 3.98 45.72 -19.09
N PRO A 892 3.10 46.73 -18.97
CA PRO A 892 2.33 47.26 -20.11
C PRO A 892 3.18 47.90 -21.20
N ASN A 893 4.38 48.42 -20.87
CA ASN A 893 5.22 49.15 -21.82
C ASN A 893 5.88 48.21 -22.82
N ASN A 894 6.31 47.04 -22.35
CA ASN A 894 7.02 46.05 -23.15
C ASN A 894 6.14 44.83 -23.52
N ASN A 895 4.90 44.78 -23.03
CA ASN A 895 3.97 43.65 -23.20
C ASN A 895 4.60 42.31 -22.75
N THR A 896 5.32 42.33 -21.62
CA THR A 896 6.02 41.15 -21.07
C THR A 896 5.53 40.81 -19.67
N ILE A 897 5.67 39.55 -19.28
CA ILE A 897 5.37 39.06 -17.92
C ILE A 897 6.67 38.60 -17.29
N THR A 898 7.04 39.19 -16.15
CA THR A 898 8.23 38.80 -15.36
C THR A 898 7.79 37.99 -14.14
N SER A 899 8.36 36.81 -13.91
CA SER A 899 8.06 35.99 -12.73
C SER A 899 8.46 36.65 -11.41
N GLY A 900 7.67 36.41 -10.35
CA GLY A 900 7.85 37.03 -9.04
C GLY A 900 7.02 38.30 -8.86
N ILE A 901 7.20 38.97 -7.73
CA ILE A 901 6.43 40.19 -7.34
C ILE A 901 7.32 41.42 -7.13
N ASP A 902 8.62 41.34 -7.45
CA ASP A 902 9.61 42.39 -7.17
C ASP A 902 9.46 43.63 -8.05
N LYS A 903 8.71 43.55 -9.15
CA LYS A 903 8.44 44.66 -10.08
C LYS A 903 7.08 45.32 -9.80
N ASN A 904 6.96 46.58 -10.19
CA ASN A 904 5.69 47.29 -10.18
C ASN A 904 4.85 46.94 -11.41
N GLY A 905 3.56 46.64 -11.21
CA GLY A 905 2.60 46.33 -12.28
C GLY A 905 1.49 45.37 -11.82
N PRO A 906 0.46 45.14 -12.67
CA PRO A 906 -0.63 44.22 -12.36
C PRO A 906 -0.13 42.80 -12.06
N ARG A 907 -0.70 42.17 -11.03
CA ARG A 907 -0.38 40.80 -10.62
C ARG A 907 -1.06 39.79 -11.55
N VAL A 908 -0.32 38.79 -11.98
CA VAL A 908 -0.80 37.68 -12.83
C VAL A 908 -0.52 36.36 -12.12
N ILE A 909 -1.57 35.64 -11.74
CA ILE A 909 -1.46 34.33 -11.09
C ILE A 909 -1.23 33.27 -12.17
N ASN A 910 0.04 32.92 -12.38
CA ASN A 910 0.48 31.97 -13.41
C ASN A 910 1.54 30.98 -12.92
N PHE A 911 1.89 31.01 -11.63
CA PHE A 911 2.85 30.11 -11.00
C PHE A 911 4.22 30.06 -11.70
N GLY A 912 4.67 31.18 -12.29
CA GLY A 912 5.87 31.23 -13.13
C GLY A 912 7.15 30.71 -12.45
N ASN A 913 7.35 30.98 -11.15
CA ASN A 913 8.50 30.48 -10.39
C ASN A 913 8.50 28.95 -10.22
N ILE A 914 7.32 28.34 -10.20
CA ILE A 914 7.15 26.91 -10.01
C ILE A 914 7.22 26.18 -11.36
N LEU A 915 6.47 26.66 -12.36
CA LEU A 915 6.34 25.96 -13.64
C LEU A 915 7.53 26.21 -14.60
N LYS A 916 8.16 27.39 -14.57
CA LYS A 916 9.30 27.71 -15.46
C LYS A 916 10.66 27.44 -14.81
N TYR A 917 10.79 27.70 -13.51
CA TYR A 917 12.07 27.64 -12.80
C TYR A 917 12.15 26.47 -11.79
N ASN A 918 11.16 25.58 -11.79
CA ASN A 918 11.10 24.36 -10.99
C ASN A 918 11.38 24.57 -9.49
N TYR A 919 10.84 25.64 -8.89
CA TYR A 919 10.98 25.91 -7.44
C TYR A 919 10.53 24.72 -6.57
N ILE A 920 9.51 24.00 -7.04
CA ILE A 920 9.11 22.67 -6.58
C ILE A 920 8.73 21.83 -7.82
N PRO A 921 8.91 20.50 -7.80
CA PRO A 921 8.60 19.62 -8.94
C PRO A 921 7.09 19.36 -9.10
N LEU A 922 6.27 20.42 -9.14
CA LEU A 922 4.81 20.32 -9.14
C LEU A 922 4.28 19.60 -10.39
N ALA A 923 4.77 19.98 -11.56
CA ALA A 923 4.33 19.43 -12.84
C ALA A 923 4.67 17.93 -12.95
N ASP A 924 5.90 17.55 -12.61
CA ASP A 924 6.36 16.16 -12.57
C ASP A 924 5.56 15.33 -11.56
N THR A 925 5.27 15.90 -10.39
CA THR A 925 4.46 15.24 -9.35
C THR A 925 3.04 14.95 -9.85
N ILE A 926 2.38 15.93 -10.47
CA ILE A 926 1.04 15.76 -11.02
C ILE A 926 1.06 14.69 -12.11
N ASN A 927 2.03 14.75 -13.04
CA ASN A 927 2.12 13.77 -14.13
C ASN A 927 2.30 12.34 -13.57
N PHE A 928 3.23 12.16 -12.63
CA PHE A 928 3.49 10.86 -12.02
C PHE A 928 2.28 10.30 -11.25
N VAL A 929 1.60 11.15 -10.46
CA VAL A 929 0.40 10.75 -9.72
C VAL A 929 -0.73 10.38 -10.69
N LEU A 930 -0.95 11.17 -11.76
CA LEU A 930 -1.97 10.86 -12.78
C LEU A 930 -1.70 9.53 -13.46
N ASP A 931 -0.46 9.24 -13.84
CA ASP A 931 -0.09 7.98 -14.49
C ASP A 931 -0.36 6.78 -13.59
N ILE A 932 0.05 6.85 -12.31
CA ILE A 932 -0.19 5.77 -11.34
C ILE A 932 -1.68 5.58 -11.06
N VAL A 933 -2.42 6.66 -10.82
CA VAL A 933 -3.85 6.56 -10.49
C VAL A 933 -4.65 6.08 -11.69
N LYS A 934 -4.32 6.53 -12.91
CA LYS A 934 -4.91 6.08 -14.18
C LYS A 934 -4.75 4.59 -14.37
N GLU A 935 -3.53 4.10 -14.20
CA GLU A 935 -3.26 2.67 -14.34
C GLU A 935 -3.97 1.86 -13.25
N SER A 936 -3.91 2.33 -12.00
CA SER A 936 -4.49 1.58 -10.88
C SER A 936 -6.02 1.50 -10.94
N LEU A 937 -6.69 2.49 -11.56
CA LEU A 937 -8.13 2.49 -11.82
C LEU A 937 -8.52 1.88 -13.18
N GLY A 938 -7.56 1.68 -14.10
CA GLY A 938 -7.79 1.13 -15.43
C GLY A 938 -8.58 2.04 -16.38
N THR A 939 -8.77 3.32 -16.03
CA THR A 939 -9.49 4.33 -16.84
C THR A 939 -8.80 5.68 -16.71
N SER A 940 -9.17 6.66 -17.54
CA SER A 940 -8.76 8.06 -17.36
C SER A 940 -9.27 8.59 -16.02
N VAL A 941 -8.54 9.49 -15.37
CA VAL A 941 -8.79 9.92 -14.00
C VAL A 941 -8.64 11.42 -13.82
N GLU A 942 -9.34 11.94 -12.82
CA GLU A 942 -9.20 13.28 -12.29
C GLU A 942 -8.69 13.19 -10.85
N ILE A 943 -7.78 14.09 -10.48
CA ILE A 943 -7.30 14.26 -9.11
C ILE A 943 -7.55 15.70 -8.64
N GLU A 944 -8.01 15.85 -7.40
CA GLU A 944 -8.02 17.13 -6.69
C GLU A 944 -6.80 17.18 -5.77
N PHE A 945 -6.08 18.30 -5.77
CA PHE A 945 -4.86 18.45 -4.99
C PHE A 945 -4.74 19.83 -4.32
N ALA A 946 -3.93 19.87 -3.27
CA ALA A 946 -3.48 21.12 -2.64
C ALA A 946 -1.98 21.05 -2.34
N VAL A 947 -1.31 22.19 -2.36
CA VAL A 947 0.13 22.30 -2.11
C VAL A 947 0.39 23.26 -0.98
N ASP A 948 1.21 22.80 -0.04
CA ASP A 948 1.83 23.67 0.95
C ASP A 948 3.30 23.91 0.58
N LEU A 949 3.63 25.16 0.28
CA LEU A 949 4.99 25.60 -0.05
C LEU A 949 5.89 25.75 1.18
N ASN A 950 5.35 25.66 2.40
CA ASN A 950 6.16 25.66 3.62
C ASN A 950 7.05 24.41 3.64
N LYS A 951 8.36 24.66 3.62
CA LYS A 951 9.40 23.63 3.55
C LYS A 951 9.51 22.91 4.90
N ASP A 952 9.56 21.58 4.88
CA ASP A 952 9.78 20.77 6.07
C ASP A 952 11.26 20.81 6.54
N LYS A 953 11.60 20.02 7.57
CA LYS A 953 12.98 19.89 8.09
C LYS A 953 14.00 19.44 7.04
N ASN A 954 13.54 18.79 5.97
CA ASN A 954 14.35 18.29 4.87
C ASN A 954 14.28 19.21 3.64
N TYR A 955 13.77 20.44 3.80
CA TYR A 955 13.61 21.43 2.74
C TYR A 955 12.68 20.97 1.58
N ARG A 956 11.64 20.19 1.89
CA ARG A 956 10.64 19.73 0.91
C ARG A 956 9.28 20.37 1.14
N ALA A 957 8.63 20.77 0.06
CA ALA A 957 7.22 21.19 0.08
C ALA A 957 6.31 19.97 0.17
N THR A 958 5.03 20.16 0.51
CA THR A 958 4.08 19.04 0.65
C THR A 958 2.95 19.15 -0.38
N PHE A 959 2.79 18.09 -1.17
CA PHE A 959 1.69 17.89 -2.10
C PHE A 959 0.65 16.95 -1.46
N TYR A 960 -0.57 17.45 -1.32
CA TYR A 960 -1.70 16.74 -0.75
C TYR A 960 -2.64 16.28 -1.86
N ILE A 961 -2.92 14.97 -1.93
CA ILE A 961 -4.02 14.47 -2.74
C ILE A 961 -5.30 14.53 -1.90
N LEU A 962 -6.31 15.23 -2.41
CA LEU A 962 -7.57 15.47 -1.72
C LEU A 962 -8.69 14.52 -2.18
N GLN A 963 -8.72 14.15 -3.46
CA GLN A 963 -9.73 13.27 -4.03
C GLN A 963 -9.23 12.67 -5.36
N ILE A 964 -9.72 11.48 -5.68
CA ILE A 964 -9.62 10.87 -7.02
C ILE A 964 -11.02 10.62 -7.57
N LYS A 965 -11.19 10.77 -8.88
CA LYS A 965 -12.40 10.42 -9.59
C LYS A 965 -12.07 9.71 -10.90
N PRO A 966 -12.72 8.58 -11.22
CA PRO A 966 -12.62 8.01 -12.56
C PRO A 966 -13.36 8.92 -13.57
N MET A 967 -12.76 9.13 -14.74
CA MET A 967 -13.42 9.72 -15.89
C MET A 967 -14.04 8.59 -16.71
N ILE A 968 -15.35 8.64 -16.97
CA ILE A 968 -16.01 7.65 -17.82
C ILE A 968 -15.60 7.90 -19.27
N GLY A 969 -14.77 7.02 -19.81
CA GLY A 969 -14.52 6.92 -21.24
C GLY A 969 -15.07 5.60 -21.76
N LYS A 970 -16.40 5.43 -21.85
CA LYS A 970 -16.95 4.34 -22.68
C LYS A 970 -16.83 4.74 -24.14
N MET A 971 -15.65 4.54 -24.72
CA MET A 971 -15.46 4.58 -26.17
C MET A 971 -15.45 3.14 -26.68
N GLU A 972 -16.61 2.56 -27.00
CA GLU A 972 -16.67 1.46 -27.96
C GLU A 972 -16.21 2.01 -29.32
N ASP A 973 -15.33 1.33 -30.06
CA ASP A 973 -14.79 1.87 -31.31
C ASP A 973 -15.88 2.11 -32.37
N TYR A 974 -16.37 3.34 -32.48
CA TYR A 974 -17.32 3.77 -33.52
C TYR A 974 -16.60 4.70 -34.48
N ASN A 975 -16.51 4.29 -35.75
CA ASN A 975 -15.80 5.02 -36.80
C ASN A 975 -16.81 5.60 -37.79
N VAL A 976 -16.79 6.92 -37.96
CA VAL A 976 -17.65 7.60 -38.94
C VAL A 976 -16.94 7.64 -40.30
N ASP A 977 -17.53 6.98 -41.30
CA ASP A 977 -17.11 7.10 -42.70
C ASP A 977 -17.91 8.20 -43.41
N MET A 978 -17.30 9.38 -43.54
CA MET A 978 -17.88 10.54 -44.23
C MET A 978 -18.13 10.29 -45.73
N LYS A 979 -17.53 9.26 -46.34
CA LYS A 979 -17.77 8.93 -47.76
C LYS A 979 -19.12 8.24 -47.99
N SER A 980 -19.73 7.71 -46.92
CA SER A 980 -20.99 6.98 -46.97
C SER A 980 -22.23 7.85 -46.73
N ILE A 981 -22.05 9.16 -46.54
CA ILE A 981 -23.10 10.11 -46.15
C ILE A 981 -23.27 11.14 -47.27
N GLU A 982 -24.50 11.28 -47.78
CA GLU A 982 -24.85 12.32 -48.76
C GLU A 982 -24.89 13.70 -48.07
N LYS A 983 -24.43 14.75 -48.76
CA LYS A 983 -24.28 16.08 -48.14
C LYS A 983 -25.62 16.76 -47.90
N GLU A 984 -26.61 16.44 -48.73
CA GLU A 984 -27.95 16.99 -48.68
C GLU A 984 -28.72 16.55 -47.41
N ASP A 985 -28.37 15.38 -46.86
CA ASP A 985 -29.03 14.80 -45.69
C ASP A 985 -28.46 15.31 -44.35
N ILE A 986 -27.39 16.09 -44.37
CA ILE A 986 -26.68 16.56 -43.17
C ILE A 986 -27.37 17.79 -42.58
N ILE A 987 -27.97 17.62 -41.40
CA ILE A 987 -28.53 18.72 -40.59
C ILE A 987 -27.40 19.49 -39.91
N LEU A 988 -26.42 18.76 -39.39
CA LEU A 988 -25.34 19.30 -38.58
C LEU A 988 -24.05 18.55 -38.81
N TYR A 989 -22.96 19.30 -38.99
CA TYR A 989 -21.60 18.79 -39.04
C TYR A 989 -20.72 19.54 -38.03
N ALA A 990 -20.02 18.79 -37.17
CA ALA A 990 -19.08 19.32 -36.19
C ALA A 990 -17.74 18.58 -36.24
N GLU A 991 -16.65 19.35 -36.37
CA GLU A 991 -15.25 18.86 -36.27
C GLU A 991 -14.73 18.87 -34.82
N ARG A 992 -15.52 19.42 -33.90
CA ARG A 992 -15.27 19.49 -32.47
C ARG A 992 -16.47 18.93 -31.71
N GLY A 993 -16.87 17.72 -32.09
CA GLY A 993 -17.92 16.97 -31.41
C GLY A 993 -17.37 16.02 -30.35
N MET A 994 -18.07 15.92 -29.23
CA MET A 994 -17.83 14.96 -28.16
C MET A 994 -19.01 14.02 -27.99
N GLY A 995 -18.71 12.84 -27.48
CA GLY A 995 -19.61 11.68 -27.55
C GLY A 995 -19.09 10.67 -28.56
N ASN A 996 -19.58 9.44 -28.46
CA ASN A 996 -19.12 8.36 -29.32
C ASN A 996 -20.24 7.31 -29.44
N GLY A 997 -20.51 6.87 -30.67
CA GLY A 997 -21.59 5.92 -30.97
C GLY A 997 -22.66 6.46 -31.92
N LEU A 998 -23.78 5.74 -32.00
CA LEU A 998 -24.91 6.01 -32.87
C LEU A 998 -26.18 6.23 -32.03
N ILE A 999 -26.85 7.37 -32.22
CA ILE A 999 -28.19 7.64 -31.69
C ILE A 999 -29.15 7.69 -32.86
N ALA A 1000 -30.25 6.94 -32.80
CA ALA A 1000 -31.16 6.76 -33.94
C ALA A 1000 -32.65 6.74 -33.55
N ASP A 1001 -32.98 7.19 -32.34
CA ASP A 1001 -34.31 7.16 -31.74
C ASP A 1001 -34.91 8.56 -31.48
N ILE A 1002 -34.19 9.63 -31.84
CA ILE A 1002 -34.62 11.01 -31.58
C ILE A 1002 -35.38 11.58 -32.79
N GLN A 1003 -36.54 12.18 -32.55
CA GLN A 1003 -37.31 12.92 -33.58
C GLN A 1003 -37.42 14.42 -33.29
N ASP A 1004 -37.21 14.82 -32.03
CA ASP A 1004 -37.49 16.17 -31.56
C ASP A 1004 -36.20 17.01 -31.50
N VAL A 1005 -36.23 18.20 -32.10
CA VAL A 1005 -35.12 19.16 -32.08
C VAL A 1005 -35.63 20.49 -31.54
N ILE A 1006 -34.93 21.01 -30.53
CA ILE A 1006 -35.20 22.29 -29.87
C ILE A 1006 -34.03 23.22 -30.17
N TYR A 1007 -34.33 24.40 -30.71
CA TYR A 1007 -33.30 25.39 -31.00
C TYR A 1007 -33.74 26.82 -30.71
N ILE A 1008 -32.76 27.69 -30.44
CA ILE A 1008 -33.01 29.12 -30.14
C ILE A 1008 -33.23 29.92 -31.42
N LYS A 1009 -34.23 30.80 -31.39
CA LYS A 1009 -34.50 31.78 -32.46
C LYS A 1009 -33.39 32.83 -32.48
N LYS A 1010 -32.54 32.82 -33.51
CA LYS A 1010 -31.40 33.76 -33.62
C LYS A 1010 -31.81 35.23 -33.57
N ALA A 1011 -32.96 35.58 -34.15
CA ALA A 1011 -33.46 36.96 -34.18
C ALA A 1011 -33.89 37.49 -32.81
N ASP A 1012 -34.33 36.60 -31.92
CA ASP A 1012 -34.87 36.94 -30.60
C ASP A 1012 -33.84 36.75 -29.47
N PHE A 1013 -32.59 36.39 -29.82
CA PHE A 1013 -31.54 36.13 -28.83
C PHE A 1013 -30.96 37.44 -28.26
N ASP A 1014 -31.16 37.64 -26.96
CA ASP A 1014 -30.58 38.74 -26.19
C ASP A 1014 -29.71 38.19 -25.04
N LYS A 1015 -28.44 38.61 -24.99
CA LYS A 1015 -27.45 38.22 -23.97
C LYS A 1015 -27.85 38.64 -22.55
N SER A 1016 -28.69 39.67 -22.40
CA SER A 1016 -29.20 40.12 -21.11
C SER A 1016 -30.35 39.25 -20.57
N LYS A 1017 -30.95 38.40 -21.42
CA LYS A 1017 -32.14 37.59 -21.15
C LYS A 1017 -31.87 36.09 -20.98
N THR A 1018 -30.62 35.69 -20.86
CA THR A 1018 -30.20 34.28 -20.78
C THR A 1018 -30.78 33.52 -19.58
N VAL A 1019 -31.10 34.19 -18.47
CA VAL A 1019 -31.77 33.58 -17.31
C VAL A 1019 -33.23 33.24 -17.60
N GLU A 1020 -33.94 34.10 -18.34
CA GLU A 1020 -35.33 33.85 -18.76
C GLU A 1020 -35.38 32.64 -19.71
N MET A 1021 -34.41 32.53 -20.62
CA MET A 1021 -34.24 31.38 -21.51
C MET A 1021 -33.99 30.07 -20.74
N ALA A 1022 -33.22 30.11 -19.63
CA ALA A 1022 -32.96 28.94 -18.80
C ALA A 1022 -34.23 28.39 -18.13
N ASN A 1023 -35.13 29.27 -17.70
CA ASN A 1023 -36.43 28.87 -17.13
C ASN A 1023 -37.37 28.29 -18.19
N GLU A 1024 -37.35 28.86 -19.40
CA GLU A 1024 -38.19 28.41 -20.51
C GLU A 1024 -37.82 26.99 -20.98
N ILE A 1025 -36.52 26.70 -21.11
CA ILE A 1025 -36.07 25.35 -21.47
C ILE A 1025 -36.36 24.33 -20.37
N GLU A 1026 -36.34 24.73 -19.09
CA GLU A 1026 -36.71 23.87 -17.97
C GLU A 1026 -38.16 23.36 -18.11
N GLU A 1027 -39.10 24.25 -18.44
CA GLU A 1027 -40.50 23.88 -18.64
C GLU A 1027 -40.67 22.93 -19.83
N ILE A 1028 -39.94 23.16 -20.92
CA ILE A 1028 -39.94 22.24 -22.05
C ILE A 1028 -39.37 20.87 -21.63
N ASN A 1029 -38.23 20.85 -20.92
CA ASN A 1029 -37.61 19.63 -20.43
C ASN A 1029 -38.54 18.83 -19.51
N LYS A 1030 -39.35 19.49 -18.66
CA LYS A 1030 -40.38 18.83 -17.83
C LYS A 1030 -41.43 18.09 -18.66
N VAL A 1031 -41.84 18.63 -19.81
CA VAL A 1031 -42.78 17.97 -20.73
C VAL A 1031 -42.16 16.71 -21.35
N PHE A 1032 -40.89 16.78 -21.75
CA PHE A 1032 -40.14 15.65 -22.29
C PHE A 1032 -39.89 14.57 -21.22
N ALA A 1033 -39.61 14.97 -19.97
CA ALA A 1033 -39.47 14.06 -18.85
C ALA A 1033 -40.77 13.29 -18.56
N LYS A 1034 -41.93 13.97 -18.55
CA LYS A 1034 -43.25 13.32 -18.35
C LYS A 1034 -43.63 12.36 -19.48
N SER A 1035 -43.23 12.67 -20.71
CA SER A 1035 -43.52 11.84 -21.88
C SER A 1035 -42.46 10.78 -22.18
N ASN A 1036 -41.41 10.71 -21.35
CA ASN A 1036 -40.23 9.84 -21.52
C ASN A 1036 -39.61 9.93 -22.93
N LYS A 1037 -39.55 11.15 -23.47
CA LYS A 1037 -38.94 11.44 -24.77
C LYS A 1037 -37.62 12.19 -24.60
N GLN A 1038 -36.80 12.15 -25.64
CA GLN A 1038 -35.47 12.77 -25.69
C GLN A 1038 -35.38 13.70 -26.90
N TYR A 1039 -34.50 14.70 -26.84
CA TYR A 1039 -34.39 15.72 -27.89
C TYR A 1039 -32.95 16.18 -28.14
N ILE A 1040 -32.73 16.86 -29.28
CA ILE A 1040 -31.49 17.60 -29.58
C ILE A 1040 -31.69 19.07 -29.19
N LEU A 1041 -30.74 19.65 -28.47
CA LEU A 1041 -30.76 21.04 -28.03
C LEU A 1041 -29.69 21.86 -28.76
N ILE A 1042 -30.07 22.98 -29.38
CA ILE A 1042 -29.16 23.86 -30.13
C ILE A 1042 -29.30 25.31 -29.65
N GLY A 1043 -28.20 25.94 -29.24
CA GLY A 1043 -28.23 27.31 -28.75
C GLY A 1043 -26.90 28.05 -28.85
N PRO A 1044 -26.93 29.40 -28.87
CA PRO A 1044 -25.72 30.21 -28.92
C PRO A 1044 -25.03 30.38 -27.56
N GLY A 1045 -23.69 30.37 -27.58
CA GLY A 1045 -22.84 30.43 -26.39
C GLY A 1045 -22.87 29.16 -25.56
N ARG A 1046 -22.38 29.26 -24.31
CA ARG A 1046 -22.21 28.10 -23.43
C ARG A 1046 -23.52 27.66 -22.78
N TRP A 1047 -23.77 26.36 -22.71
CA TRP A 1047 -24.79 25.80 -21.82
C TRP A 1047 -24.18 25.52 -20.44
N GLY A 1048 -24.87 25.93 -19.37
CA GLY A 1048 -24.47 25.64 -17.99
C GLY A 1048 -23.28 26.44 -17.46
N THR A 1049 -23.11 27.68 -17.95
CA THR A 1049 -22.13 28.65 -17.43
C THR A 1049 -22.71 29.45 -16.26
N ARG A 1050 -21.88 29.82 -15.28
CA ARG A 1050 -22.27 30.80 -14.24
C ARG A 1050 -22.24 32.24 -14.75
N ASP A 1051 -21.43 32.51 -15.77
CA ASP A 1051 -21.38 33.82 -16.40
C ASP A 1051 -22.47 33.92 -17.49
N ARG A 1052 -23.55 34.62 -17.14
CA ARG A 1052 -24.71 34.90 -18.00
C ARG A 1052 -24.38 35.68 -19.27
N TRP A 1053 -23.20 36.29 -19.37
CA TRP A 1053 -22.78 37.09 -20.52
C TRP A 1053 -21.98 36.31 -21.57
N ILE A 1054 -21.74 35.01 -21.34
CA ILE A 1054 -21.05 34.12 -22.28
C ILE A 1054 -21.85 32.84 -22.60
N GLY A 1055 -23.02 32.67 -21.98
CA GLY A 1055 -23.90 31.54 -22.23
C GLY A 1055 -25.20 31.56 -21.43
N ILE A 1056 -25.96 30.48 -21.55
CA ILE A 1056 -27.25 30.24 -20.89
C ILE A 1056 -27.02 29.47 -19.59
N PRO A 1057 -27.34 30.04 -18.42
CA PRO A 1057 -26.99 29.49 -17.11
C PRO A 1057 -27.97 28.38 -16.65
N VAL A 1058 -27.99 27.25 -17.36
CA VAL A 1058 -28.81 26.07 -16.99
C VAL A 1058 -28.09 25.13 -16.02
N ASN A 1059 -28.83 24.54 -15.10
CA ASN A 1059 -28.39 23.39 -14.32
C ASN A 1059 -28.70 22.09 -15.07
N TRP A 1060 -27.94 21.02 -14.80
CA TRP A 1060 -28.13 19.73 -15.47
C TRP A 1060 -29.59 19.20 -15.42
N PRO A 1061 -30.32 19.23 -14.29
CA PRO A 1061 -31.72 18.79 -14.26
C PRO A 1061 -32.67 19.58 -15.17
N GLN A 1062 -32.31 20.82 -15.55
CA GLN A 1062 -33.15 21.66 -16.42
C GLN A 1062 -33.09 21.22 -17.88
N ILE A 1063 -32.08 20.43 -18.28
CA ILE A 1063 -31.91 19.94 -19.66
C ILE A 1063 -31.59 18.44 -19.73
N SER A 1064 -31.90 17.69 -18.66
CA SER A 1064 -31.48 16.29 -18.48
C SER A 1064 -31.98 15.31 -19.55
N ASN A 1065 -33.03 15.65 -20.29
CA ASN A 1065 -33.57 14.82 -21.37
C ASN A 1065 -32.96 15.14 -22.75
N ALA A 1066 -32.08 16.14 -22.84
CA ALA A 1066 -31.30 16.40 -24.04
C ALA A 1066 -30.30 15.25 -24.27
N ARG A 1067 -30.35 14.65 -25.46
CA ARG A 1067 -29.40 13.60 -25.88
C ARG A 1067 -28.24 14.12 -26.70
N VAL A 1068 -28.42 15.30 -27.29
CA VAL A 1068 -27.38 16.05 -27.96
C VAL A 1068 -27.53 17.52 -27.57
N ILE A 1069 -26.43 18.17 -27.21
CA ILE A 1069 -26.33 19.59 -26.91
C ILE A 1069 -25.35 20.23 -27.89
N VAL A 1070 -25.78 21.29 -28.55
CA VAL A 1070 -25.02 21.99 -29.58
C VAL A 1070 -24.84 23.45 -29.17
N GLU A 1071 -23.59 23.86 -29.10
CA GLU A 1071 -23.18 25.24 -28.85
C GLU A 1071 -22.75 25.89 -30.16
N THR A 1072 -23.34 27.04 -30.48
CA THR A 1072 -23.00 27.82 -31.67
C THR A 1072 -22.44 29.21 -31.32
N SER A 1073 -21.49 29.71 -32.11
CA SER A 1073 -21.01 31.09 -31.97
C SER A 1073 -21.95 32.08 -32.65
N LEU A 1074 -22.09 33.28 -32.08
CA LEU A 1074 -22.76 34.43 -32.69
C LEU A 1074 -21.78 35.60 -32.82
N GLU A 1075 -22.06 36.55 -33.71
CA GLU A 1075 -21.25 37.75 -33.90
C GLU A 1075 -21.13 38.53 -32.57
N GLY A 1076 -19.90 38.74 -32.09
CA GLY A 1076 -19.62 39.32 -30.77
C GLY A 1076 -19.93 38.42 -29.56
N TYR A 1077 -20.16 37.12 -29.75
CA TYR A 1077 -20.41 36.12 -28.70
C TYR A 1077 -19.58 34.85 -28.96
N PRO A 1078 -18.25 34.90 -28.68
CA PRO A 1078 -17.35 33.80 -28.99
C PRO A 1078 -17.52 32.61 -28.02
N LEU A 1079 -17.31 31.41 -28.54
CA LEU A 1079 -17.25 30.17 -27.77
C LEU A 1079 -15.81 29.95 -27.26
N ASP A 1080 -15.56 30.29 -26.00
CA ASP A 1080 -14.32 29.92 -25.32
C ASP A 1080 -14.39 28.47 -24.81
N ALA A 1081 -13.26 27.77 -24.69
CA ALA A 1081 -13.21 26.38 -24.20
C ALA A 1081 -13.64 26.26 -22.73
N SER A 1082 -14.77 25.61 -22.46
CA SER A 1082 -15.19 25.20 -21.11
C SER A 1082 -14.92 23.71 -20.98
N SER A 1083 -14.03 23.29 -20.08
CA SER A 1083 -13.67 21.87 -19.92
C SER A 1083 -13.66 21.40 -18.48
N GLY A 1084 -14.07 22.24 -17.52
CA GLY A 1084 -13.82 21.99 -16.09
C GLY A 1084 -14.99 22.28 -15.14
N SER A 1085 -16.25 22.29 -15.61
CA SER A 1085 -17.40 22.46 -14.71
C SER A 1085 -18.06 21.12 -14.38
N HIS A 1086 -18.66 21.00 -13.19
CA HIS A 1086 -19.54 19.89 -12.78
C HIS A 1086 -20.58 19.51 -13.86
N PHE A 1087 -21.09 20.52 -14.57
CA PHE A 1087 -22.01 20.36 -15.69
C PHE A 1087 -21.44 19.44 -16.79
N PHE A 1088 -20.17 19.62 -17.17
CA PHE A 1088 -19.54 18.84 -18.24
C PHE A 1088 -19.31 17.37 -17.87
N HIS A 1089 -19.00 17.10 -16.59
CA HIS A 1089 -18.91 15.73 -16.07
C HIS A 1089 -20.25 15.00 -16.14
N ASN A 1090 -21.36 15.70 -15.88
CA ASN A 1090 -22.69 15.11 -15.97
C ASN A 1090 -23.10 14.81 -17.42
N VAL A 1091 -22.79 15.72 -18.36
CA VAL A 1091 -23.02 15.53 -19.81
C VAL A 1091 -22.30 14.28 -20.34
N THR A 1092 -21.01 14.14 -19.98
CA THR A 1092 -20.20 12.98 -20.40
C THR A 1092 -20.68 11.69 -19.75
N SER A 1093 -21.08 11.72 -18.46
CA SER A 1093 -21.56 10.54 -17.74
C SER A 1093 -22.94 10.06 -18.22
N ALA A 1094 -23.80 10.97 -18.67
CA ALA A 1094 -25.11 10.67 -19.23
C ALA A 1094 -25.06 10.22 -20.71
N ASN A 1095 -23.86 10.11 -21.29
CA ASN A 1095 -23.64 9.79 -22.71
C ASN A 1095 -24.40 10.74 -23.66
N VAL A 1096 -24.36 12.03 -23.36
CA VAL A 1096 -24.96 13.08 -24.21
C VAL A 1096 -23.92 13.55 -25.22
N GLY A 1097 -24.32 13.61 -26.50
CA GLY A 1097 -23.48 14.20 -27.54
C GLY A 1097 -23.32 15.69 -27.32
N TYR A 1098 -22.09 16.22 -27.33
CA TYR A 1098 -21.84 17.62 -27.05
C TYR A 1098 -20.99 18.25 -28.15
N PHE A 1099 -21.58 19.15 -28.93
CA PHE A 1099 -20.99 19.66 -30.17
C PHE A 1099 -20.73 21.16 -30.08
N SER A 1100 -19.54 21.57 -30.52
CA SER A 1100 -19.19 22.98 -30.63
C SER A 1100 -19.05 23.37 -32.10
N ILE A 1101 -19.82 24.38 -32.53
CA ILE A 1101 -19.87 24.84 -33.92
C ILE A 1101 -19.48 26.30 -33.99
N GLN A 1102 -18.39 26.57 -34.71
CA GLN A 1102 -17.87 27.92 -34.96
C GLN A 1102 -17.76 28.14 -36.48
N PRO A 1103 -18.86 28.56 -37.14
CA PRO A 1103 -18.90 28.64 -38.61
C PRO A 1103 -17.82 29.56 -39.22
N GLU A 1104 -17.35 30.54 -38.45
CA GLU A 1104 -16.32 31.50 -38.87
C GLU A 1104 -14.89 30.96 -38.77
N LYS A 1105 -14.64 29.91 -37.98
CA LYS A 1105 -13.29 29.41 -37.62
C LYS A 1105 -13.04 27.94 -38.02
N SER A 1106 -14.07 27.17 -38.36
CA SER A 1106 -13.97 25.75 -38.73
C SER A 1106 -14.88 25.38 -39.90
N GLY A 1107 -14.73 24.18 -40.47
CA GLY A 1107 -15.62 23.66 -41.52
C GLY A 1107 -16.99 23.20 -41.01
N SER A 1108 -17.34 23.49 -39.76
CA SER A 1108 -18.55 23.03 -39.06
C SER A 1108 -19.75 23.92 -39.35
N TYR A 1109 -20.94 23.34 -39.55
CA TYR A 1109 -22.15 24.09 -39.91
C TYR A 1109 -23.43 23.43 -39.40
N ILE A 1110 -24.50 24.23 -39.33
CA ILE A 1110 -25.88 23.79 -39.06
C ILE A 1110 -26.75 24.28 -40.21
N ASN A 1111 -27.52 23.39 -40.81
CA ASN A 1111 -28.46 23.71 -41.87
C ASN A 1111 -29.83 24.08 -41.25
N TYR A 1112 -30.05 25.38 -41.00
CA TYR A 1112 -31.30 25.88 -40.43
C TYR A 1112 -32.49 25.74 -41.39
N ASP A 1113 -32.27 25.73 -42.71
CA ASP A 1113 -33.34 25.59 -43.71
C ASP A 1113 -34.03 24.22 -43.59
N ILE A 1114 -33.28 23.16 -43.26
CA ILE A 1114 -33.87 21.83 -43.01
C ILE A 1114 -34.74 21.85 -41.75
N LEU A 1115 -34.32 22.57 -40.70
CA LEU A 1115 -35.05 22.68 -39.43
C LEU A 1115 -36.33 23.52 -39.56
N ASP A 1116 -36.29 24.63 -40.30
CA ASP A 1116 -37.43 25.51 -40.49
C ASP A 1116 -38.53 24.87 -41.37
N ASN A 1117 -38.20 23.86 -42.19
CA ASN A 1117 -39.16 23.12 -43.02
C ASN A 1117 -39.85 21.94 -42.32
N GLN A 1118 -39.55 21.66 -41.04
CA GLN A 1118 -40.17 20.57 -40.29
C GLN A 1118 -41.49 20.98 -39.61
N GLU A 1119 -42.22 20.00 -39.06
CA GLU A 1119 -43.45 20.23 -38.30
C GLU A 1119 -43.13 20.97 -36.98
N LEU A 1120 -43.70 22.18 -36.82
CA LEU A 1120 -43.60 22.97 -35.59
C LEU A 1120 -44.56 22.42 -34.54
N VAL A 1121 -44.03 21.88 -33.45
CA VAL A 1121 -44.84 21.30 -32.35
C VAL A 1121 -45.17 22.36 -31.30
N ASN A 1122 -44.18 23.18 -30.95
CA ASN A 1122 -44.34 24.25 -29.97
C ASN A 1122 -43.38 25.39 -30.29
N GLU A 1123 -43.85 26.63 -30.09
CA GLU A 1123 -43.04 27.83 -30.23
C GLU A 1123 -43.24 28.71 -29.01
N THR A 1124 -42.13 29.11 -28.39
CA THR A 1124 -42.13 29.92 -27.19
C THR A 1124 -41.41 31.25 -27.48
N GLN A 1125 -41.15 32.07 -26.46
CA GLN A 1125 -40.55 33.39 -26.65
C GLN A 1125 -39.14 33.28 -27.26
N TYR A 1126 -38.30 32.36 -26.79
CA TYR A 1126 -36.91 32.21 -27.29
C TYR A 1126 -36.63 30.90 -28.03
N PHE A 1127 -37.44 29.85 -27.85
CA PHE A 1127 -37.21 28.52 -28.43
C PHE A 1127 -38.25 28.12 -29.49
N LYS A 1128 -37.80 27.36 -30.49
CA LYS A 1128 -38.64 26.57 -31.40
C LYS A 1128 -38.43 25.09 -31.14
N HIS A 1129 -39.52 24.33 -31.06
CA HIS A 1129 -39.52 22.87 -31.02
C HIS A 1129 -40.10 22.33 -32.32
N VAL A 1130 -39.26 21.67 -33.10
CA VAL A 1130 -39.63 21.01 -34.36
C VAL A 1130 -39.50 19.51 -34.24
N LYS A 1131 -40.32 18.78 -35.00
CA LYS A 1131 -40.34 17.32 -34.98
C LYS A 1131 -40.17 16.75 -36.40
N PHE A 1132 -39.30 15.76 -36.51
CA PHE A 1132 -39.08 14.99 -37.73
C PHE A 1132 -40.03 13.80 -37.81
N GLN A 1133 -40.48 13.48 -39.04
CA GLN A 1133 -41.34 12.31 -39.29
C GLN A 1133 -40.60 10.98 -39.06
N GLN A 1134 -39.31 10.93 -39.39
CA GLN A 1134 -38.42 9.81 -39.08
C GLN A 1134 -37.36 10.22 -38.05
N PRO A 1135 -36.88 9.30 -37.20
CA PRO A 1135 -35.80 9.59 -36.28
C PRO A 1135 -34.52 10.06 -37.00
N VAL A 1136 -33.89 11.11 -36.49
CA VAL A 1136 -32.59 11.58 -36.96
C VAL A 1136 -31.49 10.64 -36.50
N GLN A 1137 -30.46 10.47 -37.33
CA GLN A 1137 -29.28 9.69 -36.99
C GLN A 1137 -28.14 10.60 -36.54
N VAL A 1138 -27.73 10.47 -35.29
CA VAL A 1138 -26.55 11.15 -34.73
C VAL A 1138 -25.41 10.15 -34.70
N LYS A 1139 -24.35 10.42 -35.48
CA LYS A 1139 -23.14 9.61 -35.57
C LYS A 1139 -21.99 10.38 -34.95
N MET A 1140 -21.32 9.80 -33.95
CA MET A 1140 -20.24 10.47 -33.21
C MET A 1140 -18.99 9.58 -33.21
N ASP A 1141 -17.89 10.11 -33.74
CA ASP A 1141 -16.56 9.50 -33.70
C ASP A 1141 -15.67 10.29 -32.74
N GLY A 1142 -15.52 9.78 -31.51
CA GLY A 1142 -14.75 10.44 -30.47
C GLY A 1142 -13.24 10.51 -30.74
N LYS A 1143 -12.70 9.58 -31.56
CA LYS A 1143 -11.27 9.56 -31.92
C LYS A 1143 -10.93 10.62 -32.96
N LYS A 1144 -11.78 10.74 -33.99
CA LYS A 1144 -11.62 11.76 -35.04
C LYS A 1144 -12.21 13.12 -34.65
N ARG A 1145 -12.98 13.18 -33.55
CA ARG A 1145 -13.75 14.36 -33.08
C ARG A 1145 -14.81 14.83 -34.07
N ILE A 1146 -15.24 13.92 -34.94
CA ILE A 1146 -16.23 14.21 -35.99
C ILE A 1146 -17.59 13.78 -35.47
N SER A 1147 -18.57 14.67 -35.57
CA SER A 1147 -19.98 14.35 -35.29
C SER A 1147 -20.87 14.86 -36.41
N VAL A 1148 -21.82 14.01 -36.81
CA VAL A 1148 -22.74 14.24 -37.92
C VAL A 1148 -24.15 13.93 -37.46
N VAL A 1149 -25.10 14.81 -37.76
CA VAL A 1149 -26.54 14.54 -37.62
C VAL A 1149 -27.16 14.52 -39.01
N THR A 1150 -27.81 13.41 -39.37
CA THR A 1150 -28.45 13.23 -40.68
C THR A 1150 -29.94 12.90 -40.57
N VAL A 1151 -30.72 13.39 -41.52
CA VAL A 1151 -32.08 12.89 -41.80
C VAL A 1151 -31.96 11.66 -42.72
N LYS A 1152 -32.95 10.77 -42.68
CA LYS A 1152 -33.04 9.60 -43.56
C LYS A 1152 -34.12 9.77 -44.61
#